data_AF-A0AAD6BIG5-F1
#
_entry.id   AF-A0AAD6BIG5-F1
#
_cell.length_a   1.000
_cell.length_b   1.000
_cell.length_c   1.000
_cell.angle_alpha   90.00
_cell.angle_beta   90.00
_cell.angle_gamma   90.00
#
_symmetry.space_group_name_H-M   'P 1'
#
loop_
_entity.id
_entity.type
_entity.pdbx_description
1 polymer ?
#
loop_
_entity_poly.entity_id
_entity_poly.type
_entity_poly.pdbx_seq_one_letter_code
_entity_poly.pdbx_strand_id
1 'polypeptide(L)'
;MDIRKWLQGAAATRPPPTPPPTENEGNEPSSSIAGTTSEELEPCSSTSQYTPASQAHPPAAANSDLREKLGLLNGKIEKTETLMFQMNNTQSKLKDAATKRKTALAAVYQQIRDMLVQEEQNAQHEVDSELEIGQTKLQDHMKRLTVNTEKMTKARESINNLLSQSQTMAFLQKLNGLNVGRVLHSNKTCGEIIDHIAHELKKKMAKDITENQRKLCVLVDESTTISGKTVLVVCLRSALADAEPETFFWELIELDGTTADDITKALMECLGRDFNEDFLGQCFVSFACDGASVMLGKRTGVATQLCSKFPSLFVWHCSNHRLELAVGDVVKEVSGLNHFQIFFDKLYSLFHASPKNQRQLAQCAQAVGQRLLVIGRVLSIRWVASSERSVRAVWENYRVLHDHFTNAANDTSRDSRDRAKYKGLDDVLTSATFVSNLGLMYDALTELSDLSRQLQKREMTLPTADRLLTREIRVFESMVTMPGPHMTTVHTALAEKSFKGVALRENGRLVQIHAGQFFRSMVENLRHRMTSTTSSHVSTREIPLHGREARDNQLIQDMKVIHPGSWPEEELDVQYGDVEASFNLPKAVKFDPHMPQVNLDSKKVTASQACSAALKQHLAEILKQPVEARLLTLKPEQDRRPPHNAPGGYKPNMKGNQ
;
A
#
# COMPACT_ATOMS: atom_id res chain seq x y z
N MET A 1 -1.84 2.08 -30.35
CA MET A 1 -1.62 2.98 -31.51
C MET A 1 -0.18 3.46 -31.42
N ASP A 2 0.64 3.21 -32.44
CA ASP A 2 2.10 3.15 -32.28
C ASP A 2 2.83 4.49 -32.20
N ILE A 3 3.69 4.61 -31.17
CA ILE A 3 4.63 5.74 -31.00
C ILE A 3 5.99 5.32 -31.59
N ARG A 4 6.04 5.16 -32.92
CA ARG A 4 7.27 4.84 -33.68
C ARG A 4 7.51 5.71 -34.93
N LYS A 5 6.78 6.81 -35.10
CA LYS A 5 6.89 7.73 -36.26
C LYS A 5 7.08 9.22 -35.90
N TRP A 6 7.66 9.54 -34.73
CA TRP A 6 7.84 10.94 -34.30
C TRP A 6 9.21 11.25 -33.66
N LEU A 7 10.27 10.51 -34.02
CA LEU A 7 11.66 10.86 -33.67
C LEU A 7 12.60 10.71 -34.89
N GLN A 8 12.23 11.38 -35.97
CA GLN A 8 13.13 11.75 -37.08
C GLN A 8 12.92 13.24 -37.36
N GLY A 9 13.98 14.06 -37.31
CA GLY A 9 13.90 15.47 -37.70
C GLY A 9 14.50 16.50 -36.73
N ALA A 10 15.79 16.39 -36.38
CA ALA A 10 16.58 17.53 -35.89
C ALA A 10 18.09 17.27 -36.09
N ALA A 11 18.82 18.31 -36.55
CA ALA A 11 20.29 18.40 -36.68
C ALA A 11 20.99 17.39 -37.65
N ALA A 12 22.09 17.74 -38.33
CA ALA A 12 22.59 19.05 -38.74
C ALA A 12 23.57 18.87 -39.92
N THR A 13 23.76 19.91 -40.74
CA THR A 13 24.72 19.91 -41.86
C THR A 13 26.13 20.28 -41.40
N ARG A 14 27.13 19.44 -41.72
CA ARG A 14 28.54 19.80 -41.94
C ARG A 14 29.28 18.70 -42.74
N PRO A 15 30.31 19.02 -43.53
CA PRO A 15 30.98 18.07 -44.44
C PRO A 15 32.08 17.23 -43.74
N PRO A 16 32.53 16.12 -44.35
CA PRO A 16 33.60 15.28 -43.82
C PRO A 16 35.01 15.86 -44.09
N PRO A 17 36.01 15.59 -43.23
CA PRO A 17 37.42 15.83 -43.51
C PRO A 17 38.06 14.70 -44.32
N THR A 18 39.11 15.03 -45.08
CA THR A 18 39.99 14.06 -45.78
C THR A 18 41.09 13.51 -44.86
N PRO A 19 41.57 12.27 -45.08
CA PRO A 19 42.67 11.68 -44.30
C PRO A 19 44.08 12.13 -44.76
N PRO A 20 45.10 12.11 -43.87
CA PRO A 20 46.52 12.30 -44.19
C PRO A 20 47.24 11.00 -44.63
N PRO A 21 48.51 11.04 -45.10
CA PRO A 21 49.16 9.92 -45.77
C PRO A 21 50.30 9.22 -45.00
N THR A 22 50.55 7.96 -45.37
CA THR A 22 51.81 7.17 -45.35
C THR A 22 51.66 6.14 -46.48
N GLU A 23 52.54 6.00 -47.48
CA GLU A 23 53.94 5.54 -47.44
C GLU A 23 54.19 4.18 -46.76
N ASN A 24 55.12 3.31 -47.19
CA ASN A 24 55.53 2.85 -48.54
C ASN A 24 56.53 1.67 -48.37
N GLU A 25 56.14 0.40 -48.52
CA GLU A 25 57.04 -0.80 -48.54
C GLU A 25 56.20 -2.07 -48.82
N GLY A 26 56.65 -3.13 -49.50
CA GLY A 26 57.86 -3.31 -50.30
C GLY A 26 58.18 -4.81 -50.58
N ASN A 27 58.03 -5.28 -51.84
CA ASN A 27 58.43 -6.60 -52.39
C ASN A 27 57.66 -7.84 -51.84
N GLU A 28 57.12 -8.79 -52.63
CA GLU A 28 57.65 -9.70 -53.69
C GLU A 28 58.38 -10.96 -53.17
N PRO A 29 58.33 -12.12 -53.88
CA PRO A 29 57.20 -12.72 -54.62
C PRO A 29 57.14 -14.28 -54.45
N SER A 30 56.55 -15.01 -55.43
CA SER A 30 56.62 -16.49 -55.64
C SER A 30 55.79 -17.39 -54.70
N SER A 31 55.35 -18.61 -55.06
CA SER A 31 55.14 -19.26 -56.38
C SER A 31 54.11 -20.42 -56.25
N SER A 32 53.89 -21.22 -57.30
CA SER A 32 52.68 -22.02 -57.53
C SER A 32 52.82 -23.56 -57.45
N ILE A 33 51.89 -24.21 -56.75
CA ILE A 33 51.08 -25.38 -57.20
C ILE A 33 51.69 -26.83 -57.28
N ALA A 34 50.91 -27.78 -56.72
CA ALA A 34 50.69 -29.22 -57.08
C ALA A 34 51.58 -30.41 -56.58
N GLY A 35 50.90 -31.57 -56.45
CA GLY A 35 51.39 -32.95 -56.27
C GLY A 35 50.63 -33.74 -55.18
N THR A 36 49.64 -34.65 -55.36
CA THR A 36 49.54 -35.98 -56.06
C THR A 36 50.54 -37.04 -55.57
N THR A 37 50.20 -38.29 -55.18
CA THR A 37 48.93 -39.10 -55.21
C THR A 37 49.03 -40.40 -54.34
N SER A 38 47.89 -41.10 -54.10
CA SER A 38 47.71 -42.57 -53.81
C SER A 38 47.88 -43.23 -52.40
N GLU A 39 46.77 -43.87 -51.96
CA GLU A 39 46.56 -45.29 -51.48
C GLU A 39 46.90 -45.89 -50.06
N GLU A 40 45.92 -46.69 -49.55
CA GLU A 40 45.86 -47.89 -48.62
C GLU A 40 46.22 -47.96 -47.07
N LEU A 41 45.17 -48.10 -46.22
CA LEU A 41 44.78 -49.13 -45.17
C LEU A 41 45.57 -49.55 -43.86
N GLU A 42 44.86 -49.54 -42.69
CA GLU A 42 44.86 -50.48 -41.48
C GLU A 42 46.00 -50.42 -40.34
N PRO A 43 46.07 -51.23 -39.21
CA PRO A 43 45.61 -50.94 -37.79
C PRO A 43 46.57 -51.27 -36.52
N CYS A 44 46.26 -50.96 -35.22
CA CYS A 44 46.88 -51.45 -33.88
C CYS A 44 48.01 -50.63 -32.96
N SER A 45 49.31 -50.98 -32.42
CA SER A 45 50.50 -50.10 -31.70
C SER A 45 51.85 -50.61 -30.79
N SER A 46 53.02 -49.82 -30.49
CA SER A 46 54.05 -49.65 -29.23
C SER A 46 55.71 -49.93 -29.00
N THR A 47 56.54 -49.25 -28.05
CA THR A 47 57.95 -49.47 -27.23
C THR A 47 59.45 -48.82 -27.54
N SER A 48 60.74 -48.72 -26.88
CA SER A 48 61.69 -48.76 -25.57
C SER A 48 63.32 -48.44 -25.77
N GLN A 49 64.55 -48.34 -25.00
CA GLN A 49 65.39 -48.02 -23.67
C GLN A 49 67.07 -48.18 -23.80
N TYR A 50 68.31 -47.95 -23.09
CA TYR A 50 69.24 -47.29 -21.94
C TYR A 50 70.90 -47.55 -22.07
N THR A 51 72.14 -47.25 -21.40
CA THR A 51 73.03 -46.34 -20.40
C THR A 51 74.67 -46.66 -20.12
N PRO A 52 75.73 -45.77 -19.70
CA PRO A 52 77.32 -45.96 -19.56
C PRO A 52 78.42 -45.14 -18.56
N ALA A 53 79.80 -45.44 -18.29
CA ALA A 53 81.02 -44.56 -17.69
C ALA A 53 82.58 -45.03 -17.25
N SER A 54 83.71 -44.15 -17.12
CA SER A 54 85.01 -44.04 -16.16
C SER A 54 86.66 -44.25 -16.41
N GLN A 55 87.70 -43.58 -15.67
CA GLN A 55 89.22 -43.88 -15.23
C GLN A 55 90.63 -43.00 -15.43
N ALA A 56 91.81 -43.05 -14.61
CA ALA A 56 93.25 -42.35 -14.74
C ALA A 56 94.58 -42.55 -13.73
N HIS A 57 95.94 -42.15 -13.96
CA HIS A 57 97.26 -42.17 -13.03
C HIS A 57 98.77 -41.50 -13.35
N PRO A 58 99.91 -41.40 -12.46
CA PRO A 58 101.33 -40.66 -12.55
C PRO A 58 102.85 -41.29 -12.21
N PRO A 59 103.91 -40.80 -11.37
CA PRO A 59 105.19 -39.86 -11.37
C PRO A 59 106.79 -40.35 -11.12
N ALA A 60 107.94 -39.51 -11.00
CA ALA A 60 109.49 -39.79 -10.64
C ALA A 60 110.58 -38.55 -10.37
N ALA A 61 111.99 -38.38 -10.12
CA ALA A 61 113.39 -38.94 -9.60
C ALA A 61 114.74 -37.94 -9.51
N ALA A 62 116.02 -38.16 -8.90
CA ALA A 62 117.31 -37.21 -8.79
C ALA A 62 118.84 -37.63 -8.24
N ASN A 63 120.04 -36.86 -8.34
CA ASN A 63 121.52 -37.07 -7.76
C ASN A 63 122.76 -35.96 -7.86
N SER A 64 124.01 -35.95 -7.17
CA SER A 64 125.33 -35.04 -7.32
C SER A 64 126.70 -35.12 -6.40
N ASP A 65 127.98 -34.55 -6.68
CA ASP A 65 129.32 -34.43 -5.82
C ASP A 65 130.67 -33.52 -6.23
N LEU A 66 131.79 -33.36 -5.37
CA LEU A 66 133.36 -33.08 -5.50
C LEU A 66 134.21 -31.70 -5.18
N ARG A 67 135.61 -31.62 -4.84
CA ARG A 67 136.29 -30.56 -3.89
C ARG A 67 137.58 -29.64 -4.17
N GLU A 68 138.60 -29.44 -3.26
CA GLU A 68 139.33 -28.12 -3.03
C GLU A 68 139.87 -27.30 -4.23
N LYS A 69 140.80 -27.81 -5.05
CA LYS A 69 141.47 -27.01 -6.13
C LYS A 69 140.49 -26.41 -7.16
N LEU A 70 139.27 -26.93 -7.24
CA LEU A 70 138.25 -26.49 -8.20
C LEU A 70 137.73 -25.07 -7.92
N GLY A 71 137.82 -24.58 -6.68
CA GLY A 71 137.18 -23.32 -6.27
C GLY A 71 137.76 -22.05 -6.91
N LEU A 72 139.06 -22.01 -7.19
CA LEU A 72 139.76 -20.78 -7.59
C LEU A 72 139.47 -20.33 -9.03
N LEU A 73 139.14 -21.23 -9.95
CA LEU A 73 138.99 -20.89 -11.36
C LEU A 73 137.66 -20.17 -11.65
N ASN A 74 136.59 -20.58 -10.96
CA ASN A 74 135.23 -20.10 -11.19
C ASN A 74 135.09 -18.60 -10.89
N GLY A 75 135.68 -18.11 -9.79
CA GLY A 75 135.52 -16.73 -9.29
C GLY A 75 136.14 -15.61 -10.15
N LYS A 76 136.56 -15.90 -11.39
CA LYS A 76 137.15 -14.91 -12.31
C LYS A 76 136.32 -14.67 -13.58
N ILE A 77 135.55 -15.66 -14.05
CA ILE A 77 134.66 -15.54 -15.22
C ILE A 77 133.47 -14.61 -14.88
N GLU A 78 132.82 -14.90 -13.75
CA GLU A 78 131.67 -14.21 -13.15
C GLU A 78 131.78 -12.66 -13.13
N LYS A 79 133.00 -12.13 -12.89
CA LYS A 79 133.25 -10.68 -12.86
C LYS A 79 133.20 -9.99 -14.23
N THR A 80 133.45 -10.72 -15.32
CA THR A 80 133.47 -10.13 -16.68
C THR A 80 132.05 -10.02 -17.25
N GLU A 81 131.24 -11.05 -17.04
CA GLU A 81 129.84 -11.11 -17.46
C GLU A 81 129.00 -10.01 -16.77
N THR A 82 129.31 -9.75 -15.50
CA THR A 82 128.72 -8.66 -14.69
C THR A 82 128.81 -7.29 -15.36
N LEU A 83 129.89 -6.99 -16.10
CA LEU A 83 130.13 -5.65 -16.66
C LEU A 83 129.36 -5.40 -17.96
N MET A 84 129.30 -6.38 -18.87
CA MET A 84 128.51 -6.26 -20.11
C MET A 84 127.01 -6.11 -19.83
N PHE A 85 126.52 -6.77 -18.77
CA PHE A 85 125.14 -6.64 -18.30
C PHE A 85 124.77 -5.19 -17.93
N GLN A 86 125.70 -4.44 -17.31
CA GLN A 86 125.44 -3.06 -16.87
C GLN A 86 125.25 -2.09 -18.05
N MET A 87 126.02 -2.22 -19.13
CA MET A 87 125.92 -1.29 -20.27
C MET A 87 124.59 -1.42 -21.02
N ASN A 88 124.18 -2.64 -21.40
CA ASN A 88 122.88 -2.87 -22.06
C ASN A 88 121.69 -2.34 -21.25
N ASN A 89 121.75 -2.47 -19.92
CA ASN A 89 120.75 -1.98 -18.99
C ASN A 89 120.56 -0.44 -19.07
N THR A 90 121.63 0.33 -19.32
CA THR A 90 121.52 1.80 -19.47
C THR A 90 120.84 2.23 -20.78
N GLN A 91 121.08 1.54 -21.90
CA GLN A 91 120.51 1.92 -23.20
C GLN A 91 118.99 1.69 -23.26
N SER A 92 118.49 0.61 -22.64
CA SER A 92 117.04 0.33 -22.56
C SER A 92 116.28 1.48 -21.88
N LYS A 93 116.75 1.89 -20.69
CA LYS A 93 116.10 2.89 -19.83
C LYS A 93 115.80 4.23 -20.53
N LEU A 94 116.64 4.63 -21.48
CA LEU A 94 116.51 5.92 -22.16
C LEU A 94 115.45 5.88 -23.28
N LYS A 95 115.30 4.74 -23.98
CA LYS A 95 114.16 4.49 -24.89
C LYS A 95 112.83 4.46 -24.14
N ASP A 96 112.81 3.82 -22.98
CA ASP A 96 111.60 3.70 -22.15
C ASP A 96 111.07 5.08 -21.71
N ALA A 97 111.97 6.00 -21.34
CA ALA A 97 111.63 7.34 -20.86
C ALA A 97 110.95 8.22 -21.94
N ALA A 98 111.43 8.18 -23.19
CA ALA A 98 110.85 8.95 -24.28
C ALA A 98 109.46 8.43 -24.67
N THR A 99 109.30 7.10 -24.71
CA THR A 99 108.03 6.44 -25.05
C THR A 99 106.94 6.78 -24.03
N LYS A 100 107.25 6.68 -22.73
CA LYS A 100 106.34 7.03 -21.62
C LYS A 100 105.75 8.43 -21.73
N ARG A 101 106.53 9.45 -22.15
CA ARG A 101 106.04 10.83 -22.28
C ARG A 101 105.01 11.00 -23.42
N LYS A 102 105.16 10.30 -24.54
CA LYS A 102 104.16 10.34 -25.63
C LYS A 102 102.86 9.65 -25.21
N THR A 103 102.95 8.49 -24.55
CA THR A 103 101.78 7.78 -24.01
C THR A 103 101.01 8.64 -23.01
N ALA A 104 101.70 9.35 -22.12
CA ALA A 104 101.06 10.22 -21.13
C ALA A 104 100.23 11.35 -21.75
N LEU A 105 100.76 12.04 -22.78
CA LEU A 105 100.02 13.14 -23.43
C LEU A 105 98.79 12.64 -24.22
N ALA A 106 98.90 11.47 -24.86
CA ALA A 106 97.78 10.86 -25.56
C ALA A 106 96.63 10.48 -24.60
N ALA A 107 96.96 9.98 -23.41
CA ALA A 107 95.98 9.64 -22.38
C ALA A 107 95.17 10.86 -21.91
N VAL A 108 95.80 12.01 -21.67
CA VAL A 108 95.12 13.24 -21.22
C VAL A 108 94.10 13.74 -22.26
N TYR A 109 94.45 13.74 -23.54
CA TYR A 109 93.52 14.16 -24.60
C TYR A 109 92.40 13.16 -24.85
N GLN A 110 92.58 11.89 -24.50
CA GLN A 110 91.50 10.92 -24.55
C GLN A 110 90.53 11.14 -23.38
N GLN A 111 91.05 11.27 -22.16
CA GLN A 111 90.27 11.52 -20.95
C GLN A 111 89.33 12.74 -21.07
N ILE A 112 89.73 13.81 -21.77
CA ILE A 112 88.87 14.99 -22.00
C ILE A 112 87.69 14.66 -22.94
N ARG A 113 87.88 13.82 -23.97
CA ARG A 113 86.78 13.36 -24.83
C ARG A 113 85.85 12.42 -24.08
N ASP A 114 86.42 11.50 -23.31
CA ASP A 114 85.66 10.52 -22.52
C ASP A 114 84.74 11.24 -21.51
N MET A 115 85.23 12.31 -20.84
CA MET A 115 84.42 13.13 -19.94
C MET A 115 83.26 13.87 -20.63
N LEU A 116 83.47 14.42 -21.83
CA LEU A 116 82.42 15.13 -22.56
C LEU A 116 81.30 14.19 -23.02
N VAL A 117 81.67 13.01 -23.53
CA VAL A 117 80.70 11.96 -23.92
C VAL A 117 79.94 11.45 -22.69
N GLN A 118 80.59 11.33 -21.53
CA GLN A 118 79.93 10.94 -20.29
C GLN A 118 78.89 11.97 -19.83
N GLU A 119 79.19 13.26 -19.88
CA GLU A 119 78.24 14.31 -19.48
C GLU A 119 77.05 14.44 -20.43
N GLU A 120 77.25 14.27 -21.74
CA GLU A 120 76.15 14.21 -22.72
C GLU A 120 75.22 13.02 -22.43
N GLN A 121 75.79 11.84 -22.14
CA GLN A 121 75.02 10.65 -21.74
C GLN A 121 74.31 10.82 -20.39
N ASN A 122 74.94 11.47 -19.41
CA ASN A 122 74.35 11.77 -18.10
C ASN A 122 73.10 12.66 -18.25
N ALA A 123 73.21 13.75 -19.02
CA ALA A 123 72.12 14.70 -19.22
C ALA A 123 70.95 14.09 -20.00
N GLN A 124 71.22 13.28 -21.04
CA GLN A 124 70.18 12.55 -21.78
C GLN A 124 69.45 11.55 -20.87
N HIS A 125 70.20 10.78 -20.07
CA HIS A 125 69.63 9.83 -19.11
C HIS A 125 68.75 10.51 -18.03
N GLU A 126 69.09 11.70 -17.57
CA GLU A 126 68.27 12.44 -16.60
C GLU A 126 66.91 12.86 -17.20
N VAL A 127 66.92 13.34 -18.46
CA VAL A 127 65.68 13.69 -19.21
C VAL A 127 64.82 12.46 -19.45
N ASP A 128 65.41 11.35 -19.88
CA ASP A 128 64.70 10.09 -20.12
C ASP A 128 64.12 9.52 -18.80
N SER A 129 64.84 9.65 -17.69
CA SER A 129 64.37 9.20 -16.37
C SER A 129 63.17 10.00 -15.85
N GLU A 130 63.18 11.33 -15.94
CA GLU A 130 62.00 12.14 -15.59
C GLU A 130 60.81 11.86 -16.53
N LEU A 131 61.06 11.57 -17.82
CA LEU A 131 60.03 11.12 -18.74
C LEU A 131 59.41 9.78 -18.33
N GLU A 132 60.22 8.76 -17.99
CA GLU A 132 59.72 7.48 -17.48
C GLU A 132 58.93 7.63 -16.17
N ILE A 133 59.42 8.47 -15.25
CA ILE A 133 58.74 8.80 -13.99
C ILE A 133 57.38 9.46 -14.26
N GLY A 134 57.32 10.41 -15.20
CA GLY A 134 56.09 11.08 -15.63
C GLY A 134 55.09 10.13 -16.29
N GLN A 135 55.55 9.30 -17.23
CA GLN A 135 54.73 8.27 -17.88
C GLN A 135 54.20 7.24 -16.88
N THR A 136 55.03 6.79 -15.94
CA THR A 136 54.64 5.82 -14.90
C THR A 136 53.54 6.38 -14.00
N LYS A 137 53.67 7.65 -13.55
CA LYS A 137 52.62 8.36 -12.80
C LYS A 137 51.32 8.46 -13.63
N LEU A 138 51.40 8.81 -14.91
CA LEU A 138 50.23 8.89 -15.79
C LEU A 138 49.54 7.53 -15.96
N GLN A 139 50.28 6.45 -16.23
CA GLN A 139 49.73 5.10 -16.32
C GLN A 139 49.03 4.66 -15.03
N ASP A 140 49.61 4.96 -13.87
CA ASP A 140 49.05 4.65 -12.56
C ASP A 140 47.75 5.44 -12.28
N HIS A 141 47.70 6.73 -12.64
CA HIS A 141 46.47 7.51 -12.62
C HIS A 141 45.41 6.97 -13.58
N MET A 142 45.78 6.56 -14.81
CA MET A 142 44.86 5.92 -15.75
C MET A 142 44.31 4.60 -15.20
N LYS A 143 45.16 3.73 -14.65
CA LYS A 143 44.76 2.46 -14.00
C LYS A 143 43.75 2.70 -12.87
N ARG A 144 43.98 3.70 -12.00
CA ARG A 144 43.00 4.12 -10.97
C ARG A 144 41.67 4.57 -11.57
N LEU A 145 41.70 5.40 -12.62
CA LEU A 145 40.48 5.91 -13.26
C LEU A 145 39.67 4.80 -13.95
N THR A 146 40.33 3.83 -14.61
CA THR A 146 39.67 2.65 -15.18
C THR A 146 39.00 1.82 -14.09
N VAL A 147 39.72 1.47 -13.01
CA VAL A 147 39.16 0.70 -11.89
C VAL A 147 38.00 1.42 -11.20
N ASN A 148 38.05 2.76 -11.09
CA ASN A 148 36.92 3.53 -10.56
C ASN A 148 35.73 3.52 -11.52
N THR A 149 35.98 3.66 -12.82
CA THR A 149 34.95 3.61 -13.87
C THR A 149 34.23 2.26 -13.86
N GLU A 150 34.97 1.14 -13.82
CA GLU A 150 34.37 -0.19 -13.68
C GLU A 150 33.47 -0.33 -12.46
N LYS A 151 33.89 0.17 -11.29
CA LYS A 151 33.09 0.14 -10.07
C LYS A 151 31.79 0.92 -10.23
N MET A 152 31.85 2.11 -10.84
CA MET A 152 30.66 2.92 -11.13
C MET A 152 29.73 2.24 -12.15
N THR A 153 30.27 1.59 -13.18
CA THR A 153 29.48 0.84 -14.17
C THR A 153 28.76 -0.35 -13.53
N LYS A 154 29.48 -1.16 -12.72
CA LYS A 154 28.92 -2.30 -11.96
C LYS A 154 27.85 -1.85 -10.96
N ALA A 155 28.03 -0.70 -10.31
CA ALA A 155 27.02 -0.10 -9.43
C ALA A 155 25.76 0.35 -10.20
N ARG A 156 25.94 1.02 -11.35
CA ARG A 156 24.84 1.44 -12.24
C ARG A 156 24.03 0.25 -12.75
N GLU A 157 24.70 -0.83 -13.16
CA GLU A 157 24.06 -2.06 -13.61
C GLU A 157 23.27 -2.73 -12.49
N SER A 158 23.83 -2.78 -11.28
CA SER A 158 23.14 -3.27 -10.08
C SER A 158 21.87 -2.47 -9.78
N ILE A 159 21.93 -1.13 -9.87
CA ILE A 159 20.78 -0.24 -9.68
C ILE A 159 19.73 -0.46 -10.78
N ASN A 160 20.13 -0.56 -12.05
CA ASN A 160 19.19 -0.82 -13.16
C ASN A 160 18.50 -2.18 -13.04
N ASN A 161 19.23 -3.23 -12.61
CA ASN A 161 18.68 -4.56 -12.37
C ASN A 161 17.74 -4.62 -11.15
N LEU A 162 17.90 -3.72 -10.19
CA LEU A 162 16.97 -3.53 -9.07
C LEU A 162 15.72 -2.74 -9.51
N LEU A 163 15.89 -1.67 -10.29
CA LEU A 163 14.79 -0.86 -10.81
C LEU A 163 13.90 -1.63 -11.80
N SER A 164 14.44 -2.56 -12.58
CA SER A 164 13.61 -3.42 -13.45
C SER A 164 12.71 -4.41 -12.70
N GLN A 165 12.98 -4.65 -11.41
CA GLN A 165 12.19 -5.53 -10.53
C GLN A 165 11.18 -4.76 -9.66
N SER A 166 11.14 -3.42 -9.73
CA SER A 166 10.58 -2.57 -8.67
C SER A 166 9.05 -2.49 -8.57
N GLN A 167 8.29 -3.37 -9.25
CA GLN A 167 6.83 -3.25 -9.42
C GLN A 167 6.00 -3.79 -8.23
N THR A 168 6.62 -4.09 -7.08
CA THR A 168 5.91 -4.62 -5.89
C THR A 168 6.30 -3.94 -4.59
N MET A 169 5.33 -3.78 -3.68
CA MET A 169 5.59 -3.23 -2.33
C MET A 169 6.56 -4.10 -1.52
N ALA A 170 6.53 -5.42 -1.73
CA ALA A 170 7.43 -6.38 -1.08
C ALA A 170 8.91 -6.16 -1.44
N PHE A 171 9.21 -5.66 -2.65
CA PHE A 171 10.56 -5.26 -3.05
C PHE A 171 11.05 -4.04 -2.26
N LEU A 172 10.22 -3.00 -2.13
CA LEU A 172 10.54 -1.81 -1.32
C LEU A 172 10.72 -2.16 0.16
N GLN A 173 9.88 -3.04 0.71
CA GLN A 173 10.04 -3.49 2.09
C GLN A 173 11.32 -4.32 2.32
N LYS A 174 11.75 -5.16 1.35
CA LYS A 174 13.06 -5.81 1.40
C LYS A 174 14.22 -4.81 1.39
N LEU A 175 14.17 -3.77 0.56
CA LEU A 175 15.18 -2.71 0.55
C LEU A 175 15.23 -1.94 1.88
N ASN A 176 14.08 -1.76 2.54
CA ASN A 176 13.99 -1.20 3.89
C ASN A 176 14.39 -2.20 5.01
N GLY A 177 15.00 -3.34 4.67
CA GLY A 177 15.50 -4.34 5.62
C GLY A 177 14.47 -5.31 6.19
N LEU A 178 13.21 -5.28 5.74
CA LEU A 178 12.17 -6.16 6.27
C LEU A 178 12.29 -7.58 5.72
N ASN A 179 12.49 -8.55 6.61
CA ASN A 179 12.46 -9.97 6.27
C ASN A 179 11.03 -10.47 6.07
N VAL A 180 10.52 -10.30 4.83
CA VAL A 180 9.21 -10.80 4.37
C VAL A 180 9.16 -12.33 4.13
N GLY A 181 10.19 -13.07 4.55
CA GLY A 181 10.26 -14.53 4.45
C GLY A 181 10.34 -15.06 3.00
N ARG A 182 9.92 -16.32 2.81
CA ARG A 182 9.79 -16.97 1.49
C ARG A 182 8.34 -17.15 1.02
N VAL A 183 7.38 -17.01 1.94
CA VAL A 183 6.00 -17.50 1.77
C VAL A 183 5.07 -16.40 1.24
N LEU A 184 5.24 -15.15 1.70
CA LEU A 184 4.45 -13.98 1.31
C LEU A 184 4.91 -13.39 -0.04
N HIS A 185 5.09 -14.25 -1.05
CA HIS A 185 5.70 -13.92 -2.34
C HIS A 185 4.83 -14.24 -3.56
N SER A 186 3.73 -14.96 -3.39
CA SER A 186 2.73 -15.12 -4.44
C SER A 186 1.36 -14.75 -3.92
N ASN A 187 0.54 -14.09 -4.75
CA ASN A 187 -0.85 -13.76 -4.39
C ASN A 187 -1.66 -15.02 -4.05
N LYS A 188 -1.33 -16.17 -4.68
CA LYS A 188 -1.91 -17.47 -4.37
C LYS A 188 -1.62 -17.87 -2.91
N THR A 189 -0.36 -17.86 -2.50
CA THR A 189 0.04 -18.27 -1.14
C THR A 189 -0.43 -17.28 -0.07
N CYS A 190 -0.50 -15.99 -0.38
CA CYS A 190 -1.16 -15.01 0.49
C CYS A 190 -2.66 -15.28 0.63
N GLY A 191 -3.34 -15.68 -0.47
CA GLY A 191 -4.73 -16.13 -0.44
C GLY A 191 -4.91 -17.37 0.44
N GLU A 192 -4.17 -18.45 0.17
CA GLU A 192 -4.20 -19.71 0.94
C GLU A 192 -4.00 -19.49 2.45
N ILE A 193 -3.16 -18.52 2.84
CA ILE A 193 -2.97 -18.13 4.25
C ILE A 193 -4.17 -17.35 4.80
N ILE A 194 -4.72 -16.40 4.04
CA ILE A 194 -5.92 -15.64 4.44
C ILE A 194 -7.12 -16.58 4.59
N ASP A 195 -7.31 -17.50 3.65
CA ASP A 195 -8.38 -18.50 3.66
C ASP A 195 -8.27 -19.43 4.87
N HIS A 196 -7.06 -19.90 5.20
CA HIS A 196 -6.85 -20.73 6.39
C HIS A 196 -7.09 -19.97 7.70
N ILE A 197 -6.63 -18.72 7.81
CA ILE A 197 -6.90 -17.86 8.97
C ILE A 197 -8.39 -17.58 9.10
N ALA A 198 -9.08 -17.26 8.00
CA ALA A 198 -10.52 -17.03 7.98
C ALA A 198 -11.30 -18.29 8.39
N HIS A 199 -10.88 -19.47 7.92
CA HIS A 199 -11.50 -20.75 8.29
C HIS A 199 -11.38 -21.04 9.80
N GLU A 200 -10.18 -20.95 10.39
CA GLU A 200 -10.01 -21.22 11.82
C GLU A 200 -10.68 -20.15 12.71
N LEU A 201 -10.76 -18.88 12.27
CA LEU A 201 -11.55 -17.85 12.95
C LEU A 201 -13.06 -18.16 12.89
N LYS A 202 -13.60 -18.42 11.69
CA LYS A 202 -15.01 -18.76 11.46
C LYS A 202 -15.44 -19.98 12.29
N LYS A 203 -14.63 -21.03 12.28
CA LYS A 203 -14.77 -22.25 13.08
C LYS A 203 -14.74 -21.98 14.59
N LYS A 204 -13.87 -21.10 15.08
CA LYS A 204 -13.85 -20.67 16.49
C LYS A 204 -15.13 -19.90 16.86
N MET A 205 -15.62 -19.03 15.98
CA MET A 205 -16.85 -18.25 16.20
C MET A 205 -18.09 -19.15 16.18
N ALA A 206 -18.22 -20.05 15.20
CA ALA A 206 -19.27 -21.06 15.15
C ALA A 206 -19.31 -21.92 16.43
N LYS A 207 -18.13 -22.31 16.93
CA LYS A 207 -17.98 -23.04 18.18
C LYS A 207 -18.47 -22.25 19.41
N ASP A 208 -18.04 -21.00 19.58
CA ASP A 208 -18.50 -20.15 20.71
C ASP A 208 -20.01 -19.87 20.66
N ILE A 209 -20.57 -19.71 19.46
CA ILE A 209 -22.01 -19.51 19.22
C ILE A 209 -22.81 -20.79 19.58
N THR A 210 -22.33 -21.96 19.18
CA THR A 210 -23.04 -23.24 19.38
C THR A 210 -22.93 -23.76 20.82
N GLU A 211 -21.73 -23.80 21.40
CA GLU A 211 -21.52 -24.32 22.76
C GLU A 211 -22.25 -23.49 23.83
N ASN A 212 -22.34 -22.16 23.64
CA ASN A 212 -23.01 -21.25 24.57
C ASN A 212 -24.46 -20.90 24.17
N GLN A 213 -25.04 -21.63 23.21
CA GLN A 213 -26.43 -21.43 22.73
C GLN A 213 -26.78 -19.98 22.33
N ARG A 214 -25.78 -19.23 21.81
CA ARG A 214 -25.90 -17.79 21.56
C ARG A 214 -26.91 -17.53 20.44
N LYS A 215 -27.77 -16.53 20.62
CA LYS A 215 -28.84 -16.21 19.66
C LYS A 215 -28.26 -15.54 18.41
N LEU A 216 -28.81 -15.92 17.27
CA LEU A 216 -28.29 -15.64 15.95
C LEU A 216 -29.30 -14.83 15.14
N CYS A 217 -28.88 -13.66 14.70
CA CYS A 217 -29.53 -12.87 13.67
C CYS A 217 -28.76 -13.06 12.35
N VAL A 218 -29.47 -13.30 11.26
CA VAL A 218 -28.91 -13.44 9.91
C VAL A 218 -29.32 -12.22 9.10
N LEU A 219 -28.35 -11.49 8.56
CA LEU A 219 -28.56 -10.33 7.69
C LEU A 219 -28.07 -10.70 6.28
N VAL A 220 -28.90 -10.50 5.26
CA VAL A 220 -28.52 -10.76 3.87
C VAL A 220 -28.80 -9.57 2.96
N ASP A 221 -27.94 -9.39 1.96
CA ASP A 221 -28.05 -8.39 0.91
C ASP A 221 -27.62 -9.00 -0.43
N GLU A 222 -28.20 -8.56 -1.54
CA GLU A 222 -27.88 -9.04 -2.88
C GLU A 222 -26.97 -8.05 -3.61
N SER A 223 -25.90 -8.55 -4.23
CA SER A 223 -24.99 -7.73 -5.02
C SER A 223 -24.62 -8.36 -6.36
N THR A 224 -23.97 -7.59 -7.21
CA THR A 224 -23.51 -8.05 -8.53
C THR A 224 -22.02 -7.80 -8.67
N THR A 225 -21.28 -8.86 -8.96
CA THR A 225 -19.83 -8.83 -9.21
C THR A 225 -19.49 -8.04 -10.48
N ILE A 226 -18.22 -7.64 -10.63
CA ILE A 226 -17.72 -6.93 -11.83
C ILE A 226 -17.89 -7.78 -13.11
N SER A 227 -17.89 -9.11 -12.98
CA SER A 227 -18.15 -10.08 -14.05
C SER A 227 -19.65 -10.35 -14.31
N GLY A 228 -20.56 -9.65 -13.63
CA GLY A 228 -22.01 -9.73 -13.86
C GLY A 228 -22.74 -10.86 -13.13
N LYS A 229 -22.06 -11.66 -12.29
CA LYS A 229 -22.70 -12.70 -11.47
C LYS A 229 -23.35 -12.12 -10.22
N THR A 230 -24.51 -12.62 -9.83
CA THR A 230 -25.17 -12.28 -8.56
C THR A 230 -24.49 -12.99 -7.39
N VAL A 231 -24.39 -12.31 -6.25
CA VAL A 231 -23.84 -12.85 -5.00
C VAL A 231 -24.73 -12.48 -3.82
N LEU A 232 -24.94 -13.43 -2.91
CA LEU A 232 -25.59 -13.19 -1.61
C LEU A 232 -24.50 -12.86 -0.58
N VAL A 233 -24.56 -11.65 -0.03
CA VAL A 233 -23.76 -11.26 1.13
C VAL A 233 -24.45 -11.84 2.37
N VAL A 234 -23.77 -12.68 3.15
CA VAL A 234 -24.28 -13.20 4.43
C VAL A 234 -23.47 -12.60 5.57
N CYS A 235 -24.15 -11.84 6.42
CA CYS A 235 -23.64 -11.35 7.69
C CYS A 235 -24.43 -11.99 8.83
N LEU A 236 -23.75 -12.24 9.95
CA LEU A 236 -24.37 -12.73 11.18
C LEU A 236 -24.23 -11.66 12.27
N ARG A 237 -25.21 -11.60 13.17
CA ARG A 237 -25.11 -10.85 14.42
C ARG A 237 -25.40 -11.78 15.60
N SER A 238 -24.44 -11.85 16.52
CA SER A 238 -24.54 -12.63 17.75
C SER A 238 -23.60 -12.05 18.81
N ALA A 239 -23.86 -12.34 20.08
CA ALA A 239 -22.86 -12.15 21.13
C ALA A 239 -21.66 -13.07 20.86
N LEU A 240 -20.46 -12.66 21.28
CA LEU A 240 -19.24 -13.48 21.21
C LEU A 240 -18.41 -13.23 22.46
N ALA A 241 -17.86 -14.29 23.07
CA ALA A 241 -17.04 -14.20 24.28
C ALA A 241 -17.64 -13.30 25.39
N ASP A 242 -18.96 -13.39 25.56
CA ASP A 242 -19.79 -12.68 26.54
C ASP A 242 -19.80 -11.14 26.42
N ALA A 243 -19.44 -10.62 25.24
CA ALA A 243 -19.64 -9.22 24.86
C ALA A 243 -21.03 -8.99 24.22
N GLU A 244 -21.38 -7.70 24.05
CA GLU A 244 -22.57 -7.25 23.31
C GLU A 244 -22.65 -7.84 21.89
N PRO A 245 -23.86 -8.06 21.32
CA PRO A 245 -23.99 -8.65 19.98
C PRO A 245 -23.40 -7.79 18.87
N GLU A 246 -22.30 -8.23 18.26
CA GLU A 246 -21.69 -7.59 17.10
C GLU A 246 -22.19 -8.18 15.78
N THR A 247 -22.25 -7.35 14.73
CA THR A 247 -22.51 -7.80 13.35
C THR A 247 -21.20 -8.03 12.60
N PHE A 248 -20.96 -9.25 12.13
CA PHE A 248 -19.77 -9.67 11.38
C PHE A 248 -20.15 -10.33 10.04
N PHE A 249 -19.26 -10.21 9.06
CA PHE A 249 -19.39 -10.91 7.77
C PHE A 249 -19.14 -12.41 7.95
N TRP A 250 -19.92 -13.24 7.25
CA TRP A 250 -19.85 -14.70 7.36
C TRP A 250 -19.47 -15.41 6.07
N GLU A 251 -20.09 -15.01 4.94
CA GLU A 251 -19.76 -15.53 3.62
C GLU A 251 -20.26 -14.61 2.50
N LEU A 252 -19.67 -14.77 1.31
CA LEU A 252 -20.16 -14.21 0.05
C LEU A 252 -20.45 -15.38 -0.88
N ILE A 253 -21.72 -15.70 -1.09
CA ILE A 253 -22.14 -16.88 -1.85
C ILE A 253 -22.38 -16.47 -3.30
N GLU A 254 -21.75 -17.14 -4.26
CA GLU A 254 -22.10 -16.99 -5.68
C GLU A 254 -23.41 -17.74 -5.96
N LEU A 255 -24.38 -17.08 -6.59
CA LEU A 255 -25.70 -17.64 -6.84
C LEU A 255 -25.85 -18.11 -8.29
N ASP A 256 -26.12 -19.41 -8.49
CA ASP A 256 -26.50 -19.98 -9.80
C ASP A 256 -27.88 -19.49 -10.26
N GLY A 257 -28.76 -19.12 -9.32
CA GLY A 257 -30.13 -18.67 -9.56
C GLY A 257 -30.57 -17.63 -8.52
N THR A 258 -31.54 -16.78 -8.90
CA THR A 258 -32.05 -15.67 -8.08
C THR A 258 -33.53 -15.85 -7.72
N THR A 259 -34.04 -17.09 -7.75
CA THR A 259 -35.36 -17.39 -7.19
C THR A 259 -35.26 -17.49 -5.66
N ALA A 260 -36.42 -17.41 -4.99
CA ALA A 260 -36.47 -17.55 -3.55
C ALA A 260 -36.06 -18.97 -3.10
N ASP A 261 -36.29 -19.99 -3.93
CA ASP A 261 -35.89 -21.37 -3.68
C ASP A 261 -34.36 -21.49 -3.74
N ASP A 262 -33.72 -20.90 -4.76
CA ASP A 262 -32.25 -20.87 -4.92
C ASP A 262 -31.58 -20.19 -3.73
N ILE A 263 -32.06 -18.99 -3.35
CA ILE A 263 -31.49 -18.20 -2.25
C ILE A 263 -31.73 -18.86 -0.90
N THR A 264 -32.92 -19.44 -0.66
CA THR A 264 -33.20 -20.18 0.59
C THR A 264 -32.32 -21.41 0.70
N LYS A 265 -32.16 -22.18 -0.39
CA LYS A 265 -31.26 -23.34 -0.45
C LYS A 265 -29.81 -22.92 -0.17
N ALA A 266 -29.28 -21.95 -0.91
CA ALA A 266 -27.90 -21.49 -0.78
C ALA A 266 -27.60 -20.95 0.63
N LEU A 267 -28.54 -20.22 1.25
CA LEU A 267 -28.40 -19.75 2.63
C LEU A 267 -28.42 -20.91 3.64
N MET A 268 -29.32 -21.88 3.46
CA MET A 268 -29.39 -23.05 4.35
C MET A 268 -28.19 -23.98 4.22
N GLU A 269 -27.67 -24.20 3.01
CA GLU A 269 -26.40 -24.91 2.77
C GLU A 269 -25.21 -24.14 3.36
N CYS A 270 -25.22 -22.80 3.28
CA CYS A 270 -24.19 -21.97 3.87
C CYS A 270 -24.15 -22.09 5.40
N LEU A 271 -25.30 -21.93 6.07
CA LEU A 271 -25.43 -22.04 7.53
C LEU A 271 -25.22 -23.48 8.01
N GLY A 272 -25.72 -24.48 7.27
CA GLY A 272 -25.69 -25.90 7.63
C GLY A 272 -24.30 -26.53 7.75
N ARG A 273 -23.25 -25.88 7.25
CA ARG A 273 -21.84 -26.30 7.43
C ARG A 273 -21.31 -26.02 8.84
N ASP A 274 -21.82 -24.96 9.49
CA ASP A 274 -21.35 -24.47 10.78
C ASP A 274 -22.39 -24.65 11.90
N PHE A 275 -23.68 -24.70 11.55
CA PHE A 275 -24.82 -24.73 12.48
C PHE A 275 -25.81 -25.83 12.07
N ASN A 276 -26.08 -26.79 12.95
CA ASN A 276 -27.05 -27.85 12.68
C ASN A 276 -28.51 -27.34 12.80
N GLU A 277 -29.45 -28.12 12.27
CA GLU A 277 -30.86 -27.71 12.16
C GLU A 277 -31.54 -27.53 13.53
N ASP A 278 -31.21 -28.37 14.51
CA ASP A 278 -31.73 -28.26 15.89
C ASP A 278 -31.26 -26.96 16.58
N PHE A 279 -29.99 -26.58 16.38
CA PHE A 279 -29.45 -25.32 16.88
C PHE A 279 -30.12 -24.13 16.20
N LEU A 280 -30.26 -24.16 14.86
CA LEU A 280 -30.96 -23.10 14.14
C LEU A 280 -32.41 -22.96 14.60
N GLY A 281 -33.14 -24.07 14.82
CA GLY A 281 -34.50 -24.05 15.36
C GLY A 281 -34.63 -23.45 16.77
N GLN A 282 -33.56 -23.42 17.56
CA GLN A 282 -33.54 -22.87 18.92
C GLN A 282 -32.89 -21.49 19.03
N CYS A 283 -32.04 -21.11 18.07
CA CYS A 283 -31.16 -19.94 18.17
C CYS A 283 -31.23 -18.97 16.98
N PHE A 284 -31.77 -19.35 15.82
CA PHE A 284 -32.01 -18.42 14.71
C PHE A 284 -33.24 -17.57 15.00
N VAL A 285 -33.04 -16.40 15.62
CA VAL A 285 -34.13 -15.56 16.17
C VAL A 285 -34.64 -14.51 15.18
N SER A 286 -33.82 -14.02 14.26
CA SER A 286 -34.26 -13.00 13.31
C SER A 286 -33.51 -13.02 11.98
N PHE A 287 -34.24 -12.84 10.88
CA PHE A 287 -33.74 -12.68 9.52
C PHE A 287 -34.00 -11.24 9.04
N ALA A 288 -32.97 -10.55 8.56
CA ALA A 288 -33.08 -9.21 8.00
C ALA A 288 -32.59 -9.18 6.55
N CYS A 289 -33.37 -8.55 5.67
CA CYS A 289 -33.10 -8.53 4.24
C CYS A 289 -33.67 -7.26 3.58
N ASP A 290 -33.48 -7.17 2.27
CA ASP A 290 -34.06 -6.13 1.41
C ASP A 290 -35.61 -6.27 1.30
N GLY A 291 -36.23 -5.48 0.41
CA GLY A 291 -37.67 -5.42 0.19
C GLY A 291 -38.19 -6.23 -1.01
N ALA A 292 -37.33 -6.93 -1.75
CA ALA A 292 -37.70 -7.57 -3.01
C ALA A 292 -38.84 -8.58 -2.83
N SER A 293 -39.60 -8.81 -3.91
CA SER A 293 -40.62 -9.86 -3.98
C SER A 293 -40.04 -11.26 -3.77
N VAL A 294 -38.76 -11.46 -4.16
CA VAL A 294 -37.98 -12.68 -3.90
C VAL A 294 -37.71 -12.86 -2.40
N MET A 295 -37.37 -11.78 -1.67
CA MET A 295 -36.99 -11.88 -0.26
C MET A 295 -38.19 -11.88 0.69
N LEU A 296 -39.17 -10.99 0.48
CA LEU A 296 -40.34 -10.76 1.36
C LEU A 296 -41.69 -11.16 0.74
N GLY A 297 -41.69 -11.95 -0.33
CA GLY A 297 -42.91 -12.40 -1.01
C GLY A 297 -43.81 -13.28 -0.13
N LYS A 298 -45.05 -12.83 0.11
CA LYS A 298 -46.06 -13.44 1.01
C LYS A 298 -46.45 -14.92 0.76
N ARG A 299 -45.95 -15.56 -0.31
CA ARG A 299 -46.26 -16.95 -0.70
C ARG A 299 -45.01 -17.82 -0.82
N THR A 300 -44.01 -17.33 -1.55
CA THR A 300 -42.82 -18.11 -1.94
C THR A 300 -41.50 -17.43 -1.56
N GLY A 301 -41.51 -16.20 -1.05
CA GLY A 301 -40.28 -15.45 -0.79
C GLY A 301 -39.42 -16.05 0.33
N VAL A 302 -38.11 -15.81 0.31
CA VAL A 302 -37.12 -16.41 1.22
C VAL A 302 -37.56 -16.36 2.68
N ALA A 303 -37.99 -15.18 3.15
CA ALA A 303 -38.47 -15.03 4.52
C ALA A 303 -39.71 -15.90 4.85
N THR A 304 -40.60 -16.12 3.88
CA THR A 304 -41.77 -17.00 4.03
C THR A 304 -41.34 -18.47 4.12
N GLN A 305 -40.35 -18.89 3.33
CA GLN A 305 -39.78 -20.25 3.41
C GLN A 305 -39.07 -20.48 4.74
N LEU A 306 -38.22 -19.54 5.16
CA LEU A 306 -37.51 -19.61 6.44
C LEU A 306 -38.49 -19.62 7.63
N CYS A 307 -39.55 -18.79 7.65
CA CYS A 307 -40.59 -18.86 8.67
C CYS A 307 -41.37 -20.19 8.66
N SER A 308 -41.50 -20.86 7.51
CA SER A 308 -42.13 -22.19 7.44
C SER A 308 -41.24 -23.30 8.03
N LYS A 309 -39.92 -23.11 8.06
CA LYS A 309 -38.95 -24.03 8.69
C LYS A 309 -38.69 -23.68 10.16
N PHE A 310 -38.71 -22.39 10.48
CA PHE A 310 -38.43 -21.82 11.80
C PHE A 310 -39.59 -20.89 12.23
N PRO A 311 -40.68 -21.42 12.81
CA PRO A 311 -41.90 -20.64 13.07
C PRO A 311 -41.74 -19.45 14.02
N SER A 312 -40.71 -19.46 14.87
CA SER A 312 -40.37 -18.38 15.80
C SER A 312 -39.51 -17.26 15.17
N LEU A 313 -39.13 -17.39 13.89
CA LEU A 313 -38.21 -16.47 13.23
C LEU A 313 -38.85 -15.10 12.99
N PHE A 314 -38.27 -14.05 13.58
CA PHE A 314 -38.64 -12.68 13.28
C PHE A 314 -38.07 -12.25 11.91
N VAL A 315 -38.80 -11.42 11.16
CA VAL A 315 -38.38 -10.95 9.82
C VAL A 315 -38.38 -9.43 9.78
N TRP A 316 -37.22 -8.84 9.50
CA TRP A 316 -37.07 -7.39 9.40
C TRP A 316 -36.76 -6.93 7.96
N HIS A 317 -37.64 -6.10 7.41
CA HIS A 317 -37.38 -5.39 6.17
C HIS A 317 -36.43 -4.21 6.45
N CYS A 318 -35.28 -4.20 5.77
CA CYS A 318 -34.22 -3.19 5.89
C CYS A 318 -34.77 -1.75 5.94
N SER A 319 -34.60 -1.09 7.09
CA SER A 319 -35.03 0.28 7.34
C SER A 319 -34.50 1.28 6.30
N ASN A 320 -33.29 1.03 5.79
CA ASN A 320 -32.65 1.89 4.82
C ASN A 320 -33.26 1.72 3.41
N HIS A 321 -33.66 0.52 3.00
CA HIS A 321 -34.41 0.32 1.74
C HIS A 321 -35.84 0.92 1.86
N ARG A 322 -36.49 0.79 3.02
CA ARG A 322 -37.80 1.40 3.28
C ARG A 322 -37.78 2.93 3.15
N LEU A 323 -36.68 3.57 3.58
CA LEU A 323 -36.41 4.99 3.37
C LEU A 323 -36.28 5.35 1.88
N GLU A 324 -35.52 4.58 1.09
CA GLU A 324 -35.44 4.78 -0.37
C GLU A 324 -36.79 4.60 -1.06
N LEU A 325 -37.61 3.64 -0.62
CA LEU A 325 -38.96 3.41 -1.16
C LEU A 325 -39.90 4.59 -0.84
N ALA A 326 -39.86 5.14 0.37
CA ALA A 326 -40.64 6.32 0.75
C ALA A 326 -40.32 7.51 -0.17
N VAL A 327 -39.03 7.82 -0.34
CA VAL A 327 -38.58 8.89 -1.25
C VAL A 327 -38.97 8.57 -2.71
N GLY A 328 -38.84 7.31 -3.13
CA GLY A 328 -39.25 6.85 -4.45
C GLY A 328 -40.76 6.96 -4.72
N ASP A 329 -41.61 6.96 -3.68
CA ASP A 329 -43.04 7.22 -3.80
C ASP A 329 -43.34 8.73 -3.90
N VAL A 330 -42.68 9.58 -3.10
CA VAL A 330 -42.77 11.05 -3.21
C VAL A 330 -42.46 11.54 -4.63
N VAL A 331 -41.46 10.93 -5.29
CA VAL A 331 -41.09 11.25 -6.69
C VAL A 331 -42.21 10.98 -7.69
N LYS A 332 -43.12 10.04 -7.41
CA LYS A 332 -44.28 9.74 -8.27
C LYS A 332 -45.44 10.72 -8.01
N GLU A 333 -45.55 11.23 -6.79
CA GLU A 333 -46.68 12.06 -6.32
C GLU A 333 -46.48 13.55 -6.58
N VAL A 334 -45.24 14.04 -6.52
CA VAL A 334 -44.95 15.48 -6.50
C VAL A 334 -44.42 15.95 -7.85
N SER A 335 -45.17 16.84 -8.49
CA SER A 335 -44.83 17.42 -9.79
C SER A 335 -43.54 18.25 -9.75
N GLY A 336 -42.86 18.36 -10.90
CA GLY A 336 -41.58 19.07 -11.03
C GLY A 336 -40.33 18.24 -10.70
N LEU A 337 -40.42 17.23 -9.82
CA LEU A 337 -39.28 16.35 -9.49
C LEU A 337 -38.70 15.65 -10.73
N ASN A 338 -39.55 15.19 -11.64
CA ASN A 338 -39.12 14.58 -12.90
C ASN A 338 -38.25 15.53 -13.76
N HIS A 339 -38.58 16.84 -13.80
CA HIS A 339 -37.80 17.83 -14.53
C HIS A 339 -36.45 18.11 -13.85
N PHE A 340 -36.43 18.11 -12.51
CA PHE A 340 -35.21 18.23 -11.72
C PHE A 340 -34.27 17.03 -11.96
N GLN A 341 -34.78 15.79 -11.88
CA GLN A 341 -34.02 14.57 -12.17
C GLN A 341 -33.45 14.56 -13.60
N ILE A 342 -34.26 14.90 -14.60
CA ILE A 342 -33.83 14.99 -16.01
C ILE A 342 -32.70 16.01 -16.21
N PHE A 343 -32.64 17.09 -15.41
CA PHE A 343 -31.50 18.02 -15.46
C PHE A 343 -30.23 17.38 -14.89
N PHE A 344 -30.30 16.71 -13.74
CA PHE A 344 -29.16 16.01 -13.14
C PHE A 344 -28.64 14.87 -14.03
N ASP A 345 -29.51 14.10 -14.67
CA ASP A 345 -29.11 13.06 -15.62
C ASP A 345 -28.41 13.64 -16.87
N LYS A 346 -28.80 14.85 -17.32
CA LYS A 346 -28.09 15.59 -18.37
C LYS A 346 -26.71 16.05 -17.90
N LEU A 347 -26.58 16.59 -16.68
CA LEU A 347 -25.29 16.98 -16.10
C LEU A 347 -24.35 15.77 -15.95
N TYR A 348 -24.84 14.68 -15.37
CA TYR A 348 -24.11 13.43 -15.24
C TYR A 348 -23.63 12.93 -16.60
N SER A 349 -24.52 12.85 -17.59
CA SER A 349 -24.17 12.40 -18.94
C SER A 349 -23.17 13.34 -19.63
N LEU A 350 -23.26 14.66 -19.37
CA LEU A 350 -22.38 15.67 -19.95
C LEU A 350 -20.93 15.58 -19.43
N PHE A 351 -20.75 15.27 -18.15
CA PHE A 351 -19.43 15.25 -17.51
C PHE A 351 -18.86 13.84 -17.36
N HIS A 352 -19.65 12.84 -16.97
CA HIS A 352 -19.16 11.45 -16.83
C HIS A 352 -18.65 10.88 -18.16
N ALA A 353 -19.35 11.13 -19.26
CA ALA A 353 -19.01 10.58 -20.57
C ALA A 353 -17.99 11.42 -21.39
N SER A 354 -17.50 12.56 -20.88
CA SER A 354 -16.67 13.48 -21.67
C SER A 354 -15.45 14.02 -20.89
N PRO A 355 -14.27 13.41 -21.07
CA PRO A 355 -12.99 13.96 -20.59
C PRO A 355 -12.60 15.32 -21.22
N LYS A 356 -13.29 15.77 -22.28
CA LYS A 356 -13.19 17.16 -22.77
C LYS A 356 -13.93 18.10 -21.81
N ASN A 357 -15.18 17.79 -21.48
CA ASN A 357 -16.01 18.64 -20.64
C ASN A 357 -15.51 18.68 -19.20
N GLN A 358 -15.01 17.55 -18.65
CA GLN A 358 -14.35 17.53 -17.34
C GLN A 358 -13.17 18.51 -17.26
N ARG A 359 -12.29 18.52 -18.28
CA ARG A 359 -11.15 19.45 -18.34
C ARG A 359 -11.60 20.90 -18.50
N GLN A 360 -12.60 21.17 -19.33
CA GLN A 360 -13.14 22.53 -19.51
C GLN A 360 -13.84 23.05 -18.24
N LEU A 361 -14.54 22.20 -17.49
CA LEU A 361 -15.11 22.54 -16.19
C LEU A 361 -14.00 22.81 -15.15
N ALA A 362 -12.93 22.00 -15.14
CA ALA A 362 -11.79 22.20 -14.26
C ALA A 362 -11.02 23.50 -14.56
N GLN A 363 -10.91 23.91 -15.83
CA GLN A 363 -10.35 25.20 -16.22
C GLN A 363 -11.20 26.37 -15.70
N CYS A 364 -12.53 26.27 -15.79
CA CYS A 364 -13.43 27.28 -15.21
C CYS A 364 -13.30 27.32 -13.67
N ALA A 365 -13.17 26.16 -13.02
CA ALA A 365 -12.97 26.06 -11.58
C ALA A 365 -11.67 26.72 -11.11
N GLN A 366 -10.56 26.50 -11.85
CA GLN A 366 -9.27 27.15 -11.60
C GLN A 366 -9.36 28.67 -11.73
N ALA A 367 -10.09 29.18 -12.72
CA ALA A 367 -10.25 30.63 -12.94
C ALA A 367 -10.99 31.34 -11.79
N VAL A 368 -11.86 30.64 -11.05
CA VAL A 368 -12.54 31.18 -9.85
C VAL A 368 -11.96 30.67 -8.52
N GLY A 369 -10.82 29.97 -8.56
CA GLY A 369 -10.14 29.44 -7.35
C GLY A 369 -10.87 28.30 -6.63
N GLN A 370 -11.84 27.64 -7.28
CA GLN A 370 -12.75 26.68 -6.63
C GLN A 370 -12.33 25.21 -6.81
N ARG A 371 -12.51 24.41 -5.75
CA ARG A 371 -12.41 22.94 -5.81
C ARG A 371 -13.73 22.34 -6.32
N LEU A 372 -13.66 21.59 -7.43
CA LEU A 372 -14.82 20.86 -7.94
C LEU A 372 -15.25 19.71 -7.04
N LEU A 373 -16.57 19.56 -6.88
CA LEU A 373 -17.22 18.33 -6.41
C LEU A 373 -17.72 17.50 -7.60
N VAL A 374 -17.84 16.18 -7.44
CA VAL A 374 -18.29 15.26 -8.50
C VAL A 374 -19.81 15.22 -8.56
N ILE A 375 -20.38 15.51 -9.74
CA ILE A 375 -21.83 15.47 -9.98
C ILE A 375 -22.24 14.05 -10.38
N GLY A 376 -23.00 13.38 -9.53
CA GLY A 376 -23.64 12.09 -9.81
C GLY A 376 -25.06 12.22 -10.37
N ARG A 377 -25.80 11.12 -10.34
CA ARG A 377 -27.26 11.10 -10.58
C ARG A 377 -28.02 11.36 -9.29
N VAL A 378 -29.29 11.74 -9.44
CA VAL A 378 -30.22 12.07 -8.36
C VAL A 378 -31.49 11.24 -8.51
N LEU A 379 -32.03 10.72 -7.39
CA LEU A 379 -33.28 9.95 -7.31
C LEU A 379 -33.32 8.66 -8.19
N SER A 380 -32.17 8.19 -8.69
CA SER A 380 -32.08 7.01 -9.57
C SER A 380 -31.94 5.69 -8.79
N ILE A 381 -32.89 5.43 -7.87
CA ILE A 381 -33.10 4.15 -7.14
C ILE A 381 -31.86 3.59 -6.38
N ARG A 382 -30.87 4.42 -6.01
CA ARG A 382 -29.71 4.02 -5.19
C ARG A 382 -29.22 5.14 -4.27
N TRP A 383 -29.54 5.00 -2.99
CA TRP A 383 -29.12 5.80 -1.83
C TRP A 383 -29.36 7.32 -1.93
N VAL A 384 -30.20 7.85 -1.05
CA VAL A 384 -30.40 9.31 -0.87
C VAL A 384 -29.08 10.03 -0.61
N ALA A 385 -28.14 9.41 0.12
CA ALA A 385 -26.79 9.93 0.31
C ALA A 385 -25.93 10.03 -0.98
N SER A 386 -26.37 9.44 -2.11
CA SER A 386 -25.82 9.69 -3.45
C SER A 386 -26.48 10.90 -4.13
N SER A 387 -27.78 11.10 -3.86
CA SER A 387 -28.54 12.25 -4.36
C SER A 387 -28.12 13.55 -3.67
N GLU A 388 -27.94 13.55 -2.35
CA GLU A 388 -27.41 14.70 -1.57
C GLU A 388 -26.08 15.18 -2.14
N ARG A 389 -25.07 14.29 -2.21
CA ARG A 389 -23.73 14.62 -2.73
C ARG A 389 -23.78 15.21 -4.14
N SER A 390 -24.71 14.76 -4.97
CA SER A 390 -24.89 15.27 -6.34
C SER A 390 -25.53 16.66 -6.35
N VAL A 391 -26.60 16.88 -5.56
CA VAL A 391 -27.23 18.19 -5.39
C VAL A 391 -26.26 19.21 -4.78
N ARG A 392 -25.53 18.81 -3.73
CA ARG A 392 -24.42 19.57 -3.15
C ARG A 392 -23.33 19.91 -4.18
N ALA A 393 -22.98 18.98 -5.07
CA ALA A 393 -22.01 19.25 -6.12
C ALA A 393 -22.48 20.31 -7.12
N VAL A 394 -23.78 20.34 -7.45
CA VAL A 394 -24.36 21.41 -8.29
C VAL A 394 -24.51 22.72 -7.52
N TRP A 395 -24.90 22.67 -6.25
CA TRP A 395 -24.98 23.84 -5.37
C TRP A 395 -23.63 24.52 -5.20
N GLU A 396 -22.55 23.76 -4.96
CA GLU A 396 -21.21 24.34 -4.88
C GLU A 396 -20.66 24.75 -6.23
N ASN A 397 -20.63 23.86 -7.23
CA ASN A 397 -20.07 24.17 -8.55
C ASN A 397 -20.94 25.16 -9.35
N TYR A 398 -22.05 25.70 -8.82
CA TYR A 398 -23.06 26.48 -9.54
C TYR A 398 -22.48 27.57 -10.46
N ARG A 399 -21.60 28.42 -9.94
CA ARG A 399 -20.93 29.46 -10.74
C ARG A 399 -20.03 28.86 -11.82
N VAL A 400 -19.25 27.84 -11.50
CA VAL A 400 -18.38 27.14 -12.46
C VAL A 400 -19.17 26.46 -13.58
N LEU A 401 -20.37 25.97 -13.28
CA LEU A 401 -21.30 25.41 -14.28
C LEU A 401 -21.83 26.51 -15.21
N HIS A 402 -22.25 27.66 -14.67
CA HIS A 402 -22.66 28.82 -15.45
C HIS A 402 -21.53 29.33 -16.36
N ASP A 403 -20.32 29.52 -15.80
CA ASP A 403 -19.14 29.96 -16.54
C ASP A 403 -18.82 28.96 -17.67
N HIS A 404 -18.86 27.65 -17.39
CA HIS A 404 -18.63 26.61 -18.40
C HIS A 404 -19.70 26.57 -19.49
N PHE A 405 -20.99 26.69 -19.15
CA PHE A 405 -22.08 26.66 -20.12
C PHE A 405 -22.11 27.93 -20.98
N THR A 406 -21.89 29.10 -20.37
CA THR A 406 -21.77 30.38 -21.09
C THR A 406 -20.61 30.35 -22.08
N ASN A 407 -19.43 29.89 -21.65
CA ASN A 407 -18.27 29.73 -22.53
C ASN A 407 -18.56 28.74 -23.67
N ALA A 408 -19.17 27.59 -23.39
CA ALA A 408 -19.49 26.58 -24.41
C ALA A 408 -20.68 26.94 -25.32
N ALA A 409 -21.56 27.86 -24.91
CA ALA A 409 -22.62 28.42 -25.74
C ALA A 409 -22.08 29.48 -26.74
N ASN A 410 -21.08 30.25 -26.31
CA ASN A 410 -20.46 31.32 -27.11
C ASN A 410 -19.26 30.84 -27.97
N ASP A 411 -18.73 29.65 -27.69
CA ASP A 411 -17.66 28.98 -28.44
C ASP A 411 -18.04 28.74 -29.91
N THR A 412 -17.62 29.66 -30.79
CA THR A 412 -17.92 29.64 -32.24
C THR A 412 -17.31 28.44 -32.98
N SER A 413 -16.38 27.68 -32.38
CA SER A 413 -15.82 26.46 -32.97
C SER A 413 -16.76 25.25 -32.88
N ARG A 414 -17.82 25.33 -32.07
CA ARG A 414 -18.84 24.28 -31.93
C ARG A 414 -19.97 24.40 -32.95
N ASP A 415 -20.63 23.29 -33.26
CA ASP A 415 -21.85 23.31 -34.09
C ASP A 415 -23.01 24.05 -33.39
N SER A 416 -23.97 24.53 -34.17
CA SER A 416 -25.09 25.34 -33.66
C SER A 416 -26.01 24.62 -32.68
N ARG A 417 -26.11 23.28 -32.76
CA ARG A 417 -26.91 22.45 -31.84
C ARG A 417 -26.17 22.25 -30.52
N ASP A 418 -24.85 22.04 -30.55
CA ASP A 418 -24.04 21.91 -29.33
C ASP A 418 -24.04 23.25 -28.58
N ARG A 419 -23.86 24.40 -29.26
CA ARG A 419 -24.00 25.74 -28.65
C ARG A 419 -25.40 25.97 -28.05
N ALA A 420 -26.46 25.64 -28.79
CA ALA A 420 -27.85 25.76 -28.31
C ALA A 420 -28.14 24.84 -27.10
N LYS A 421 -27.49 23.67 -27.02
CA LYS A 421 -27.58 22.75 -25.88
C LYS A 421 -26.92 23.33 -24.63
N TYR A 422 -25.72 23.92 -24.70
CA TYR A 422 -25.13 24.58 -23.51
C TYR A 422 -25.94 25.80 -23.08
N LYS A 423 -26.41 26.61 -24.03
CA LYS A 423 -27.34 27.71 -23.70
C LYS A 423 -28.59 27.18 -23.00
N GLY A 424 -29.22 26.12 -23.51
CA GLY A 424 -30.40 25.51 -22.90
C GLY A 424 -30.16 24.83 -21.55
N LEU A 425 -28.91 24.53 -21.18
CA LEU A 425 -28.54 24.13 -19.83
C LEU A 425 -28.38 25.35 -18.91
N ASP A 426 -27.83 26.46 -19.42
CA ASP A 426 -27.68 27.72 -18.68
C ASP A 426 -29.02 28.43 -18.43
N ASP A 427 -29.90 28.48 -19.43
CA ASP A 427 -31.28 28.98 -19.33
C ASP A 427 -32.11 28.20 -18.29
N VAL A 428 -31.70 26.98 -17.92
CA VAL A 428 -32.27 26.19 -16.82
C VAL A 428 -31.54 26.46 -15.51
N LEU A 429 -30.20 26.37 -15.50
CA LEU A 429 -29.36 26.59 -14.31
C LEU A 429 -29.63 27.96 -13.66
N THR A 430 -29.71 29.01 -14.48
CA THR A 430 -29.93 30.40 -14.06
C THR A 430 -31.40 30.73 -13.75
N SER A 431 -32.31 29.76 -13.81
CA SER A 431 -33.72 30.02 -13.53
C SER A 431 -34.01 30.15 -12.04
N ALA A 432 -34.78 31.18 -11.66
CA ALA A 432 -35.37 31.32 -10.32
C ALA A 432 -36.11 30.05 -9.87
N THR A 433 -36.85 29.40 -10.77
CA THR A 433 -37.55 28.13 -10.53
C THR A 433 -36.60 26.96 -10.29
N PHE A 434 -35.50 26.87 -11.05
CA PHE A 434 -34.50 25.81 -10.83
C PHE A 434 -33.79 25.99 -9.49
N VAL A 435 -33.36 27.22 -9.15
CA VAL A 435 -32.68 27.50 -7.88
C VAL A 435 -33.61 27.27 -6.69
N SER A 436 -34.91 27.59 -6.81
CA SER A 436 -35.95 27.21 -5.83
C SER A 436 -36.04 25.70 -5.61
N ASN A 437 -36.12 24.93 -6.71
CA ASN A 437 -36.15 23.47 -6.65
C ASN A 437 -34.84 22.90 -6.07
N LEU A 438 -33.69 23.52 -6.37
CA LEU A 438 -32.37 23.12 -5.87
C LEU A 438 -32.23 23.33 -4.36
N GLY A 439 -32.67 24.47 -3.83
CA GLY A 439 -32.67 24.75 -2.38
C GLY A 439 -33.55 23.77 -1.61
N LEU A 440 -34.80 23.62 -2.04
CA LEU A 440 -35.76 22.67 -1.46
C LEU A 440 -35.22 21.23 -1.43
N MET A 441 -34.68 20.77 -2.56
CA MET A 441 -34.11 19.42 -2.65
C MET A 441 -32.83 19.27 -1.84
N TYR A 442 -32.04 20.33 -1.63
CA TYR A 442 -30.82 20.23 -0.83
C TYR A 442 -31.13 20.13 0.67
N ASP A 443 -32.09 20.92 1.18
CA ASP A 443 -32.57 20.78 2.57
C ASP A 443 -33.08 19.35 2.82
N ALA A 444 -34.01 18.88 1.99
CA ALA A 444 -34.63 17.57 2.14
C ALA A 444 -33.64 16.41 2.03
N LEU A 445 -32.75 16.43 1.03
CA LEU A 445 -31.78 15.35 0.84
C LEU A 445 -30.67 15.36 1.89
N THR A 446 -30.39 16.50 2.54
CA THR A 446 -29.41 16.56 3.64
C THR A 446 -29.90 15.76 4.84
N GLU A 447 -31.11 16.07 5.34
CA GLU A 447 -31.70 15.39 6.49
C GLU A 447 -31.92 13.89 6.23
N LEU A 448 -32.50 13.53 5.07
CA LEU A 448 -32.65 12.13 4.66
C LEU A 448 -31.30 11.38 4.53
N SER A 449 -30.24 12.07 4.09
CA SER A 449 -28.89 11.51 3.96
C SER A 449 -28.25 11.24 5.33
N ASP A 450 -28.50 12.11 6.32
CA ASP A 450 -28.05 11.86 7.71
C ASP A 450 -28.90 10.84 8.45
N LEU A 451 -30.22 10.78 8.26
CA LEU A 451 -31.04 9.65 8.72
C LEU A 451 -30.49 8.32 8.14
N SER A 452 -30.28 8.26 6.82
CA SER A 452 -29.76 7.07 6.16
C SER A 452 -28.39 6.65 6.69
N ARG A 453 -27.47 7.61 6.90
CA ARG A 453 -26.16 7.34 7.52
C ARG A 453 -26.28 6.80 8.94
N GLN A 454 -27.19 7.33 9.75
CA GLN A 454 -27.42 6.85 11.12
C GLN A 454 -28.00 5.42 11.14
N LEU A 455 -28.97 5.11 10.28
CA LEU A 455 -29.59 3.78 10.20
C LEU A 455 -28.63 2.65 9.78
N GLN A 456 -27.48 2.98 9.18
CA GLN A 456 -26.43 2.03 8.76
C GLN A 456 -25.36 1.75 9.84
N LYS A 457 -25.47 2.36 11.03
CA LYS A 457 -24.56 2.14 12.17
C LYS A 457 -24.58 0.70 12.66
N ARG A 458 -23.42 0.13 13.01
CA ARG A 458 -23.30 -1.27 13.53
C ARG A 458 -23.95 -1.42 14.90
N GLU A 459 -23.95 -0.33 15.66
CA GLU A 459 -24.55 -0.16 16.97
C GLU A 459 -26.05 0.21 16.93
N MET A 460 -26.68 0.27 15.75
CA MET A 460 -28.08 0.67 15.62
C MET A 460 -29.05 -0.37 16.20
N THR A 461 -29.94 0.08 17.08
CA THR A 461 -31.03 -0.72 17.68
C THR A 461 -32.39 -0.24 17.18
N LEU A 462 -33.40 -1.12 17.12
CA LEU A 462 -34.74 -0.75 16.62
C LEU A 462 -35.39 0.41 17.40
N PRO A 463 -35.33 0.50 18.75
CA PRO A 463 -35.79 1.68 19.48
C PRO A 463 -35.03 2.96 19.16
N THR A 464 -33.76 2.88 18.75
CA THR A 464 -32.99 4.07 18.32
C THR A 464 -33.34 4.48 16.90
N ALA A 465 -33.55 3.51 16.00
CA ALA A 465 -34.05 3.77 14.65
C ALA A 465 -35.44 4.44 14.70
N ASP A 466 -36.37 3.92 15.49
CA ASP A 466 -37.72 4.50 15.69
C ASP A 466 -37.68 5.94 16.22
N ARG A 467 -36.83 6.23 17.22
CA ARG A 467 -36.64 7.60 17.74
C ARG A 467 -36.09 8.55 16.67
N LEU A 468 -35.13 8.10 15.86
CA LEU A 468 -34.58 8.91 14.77
C LEU A 468 -35.61 9.15 13.66
N LEU A 469 -36.41 8.15 13.30
CA LEU A 469 -37.49 8.28 12.31
C LEU A 469 -38.61 9.21 12.80
N THR A 470 -38.97 9.11 14.08
CA THR A 470 -39.94 10.00 14.74
C THR A 470 -39.44 11.45 14.79
N ARG A 471 -38.13 11.66 15.04
CA ARG A 471 -37.49 12.97 14.92
C ARG A 471 -37.58 13.50 13.48
N GLU A 472 -37.25 12.67 12.50
CA GLU A 472 -37.20 13.07 11.09
C GLU A 472 -38.57 13.48 10.53
N ILE A 473 -39.61 12.74 10.91
CA ILE A 473 -41.00 13.08 10.61
C ILE A 473 -41.35 14.48 11.14
N ARG A 474 -40.94 14.83 12.37
CA ARG A 474 -41.18 16.16 12.96
C ARG A 474 -40.40 17.28 12.25
N VAL A 475 -39.18 16.99 11.78
CA VAL A 475 -38.38 17.93 10.97
C VAL A 475 -39.11 18.25 9.66
N PHE A 476 -39.59 17.26 8.93
CA PHE A 476 -40.34 17.51 7.69
C PHE A 476 -41.74 18.09 7.94
N GLU A 477 -42.43 17.76 9.04
CA GLU A 477 -43.67 18.43 9.46
C GLU A 477 -43.46 19.94 9.68
N SER A 478 -42.35 20.31 10.32
CA SER A 478 -41.90 21.71 10.43
C SER A 478 -41.63 22.33 9.05
N MET A 479 -40.91 21.63 8.17
CA MET A 479 -40.56 22.11 6.83
C MET A 479 -41.76 22.29 5.88
N VAL A 480 -42.97 21.82 6.22
CA VAL A 480 -44.21 22.17 5.50
C VAL A 480 -44.50 23.69 5.55
N THR A 481 -44.04 24.38 6.60
CA THR A 481 -44.32 25.82 6.82
C THR A 481 -43.08 26.69 7.02
N MET A 482 -41.97 26.14 7.51
CA MET A 482 -40.72 26.88 7.76
C MET A 482 -39.62 26.42 6.79
N PRO A 483 -39.05 27.29 5.94
CA PRO A 483 -38.01 26.88 4.99
C PRO A 483 -36.73 26.44 5.70
N GLY A 484 -36.05 25.43 5.14
CA GLY A 484 -34.74 25.00 5.63
C GLY A 484 -33.61 26.00 5.31
N PRO A 485 -32.36 25.73 5.76
CA PRO A 485 -31.23 26.64 5.58
C PRO A 485 -30.91 26.98 4.11
N HIS A 486 -30.97 25.99 3.21
CA HIS A 486 -30.70 26.19 1.80
C HIS A 486 -31.85 26.92 1.11
N MET A 487 -33.11 26.57 1.40
CA MET A 487 -34.26 27.30 0.87
C MET A 487 -34.31 28.75 1.37
N THR A 488 -33.92 29.01 2.64
CA THR A 488 -33.77 30.37 3.19
C THR A 488 -32.68 31.17 2.46
N THR A 489 -31.56 30.52 2.13
CA THR A 489 -30.51 31.11 1.27
C THR A 489 -31.06 31.45 -0.12
N VAL A 490 -31.91 30.59 -0.69
CA VAL A 490 -32.56 30.84 -1.99
C VAL A 490 -33.58 31.97 -1.92
N HIS A 491 -34.38 32.09 -0.86
CA HIS A 491 -35.31 33.22 -0.70
C HIS A 491 -34.59 34.57 -0.74
N THR A 492 -33.40 34.66 -0.16
CA THR A 492 -32.53 35.86 -0.24
C THR A 492 -32.05 36.09 -1.68
N ALA A 493 -31.51 35.06 -2.32
CA ALA A 493 -31.03 35.12 -3.71
C ALA A 493 -32.11 35.48 -4.74
N LEU A 494 -33.37 35.08 -4.50
CA LEU A 494 -34.52 35.45 -5.32
C LEU A 494 -34.88 36.93 -5.16
N ALA A 495 -34.84 37.47 -3.94
CA ALA A 495 -35.05 38.90 -3.69
C ALA A 495 -33.94 39.77 -4.31
N GLU A 496 -32.69 39.32 -4.22
CA GLU A 496 -31.51 39.94 -4.85
C GLU A 496 -31.45 39.72 -6.37
N LYS A 497 -32.25 38.79 -6.91
CA LYS A 497 -32.23 38.31 -8.30
C LYS A 497 -30.86 37.78 -8.76
N SER A 498 -30.07 37.25 -7.82
CA SER A 498 -28.73 36.70 -8.08
C SER A 498 -28.44 35.53 -7.14
N PHE A 499 -27.90 34.43 -7.65
CA PHE A 499 -27.44 33.30 -6.83
C PHE A 499 -25.96 33.03 -7.10
N LYS A 500 -25.14 32.97 -6.03
CA LYS A 500 -23.68 32.79 -6.08
C LYS A 500 -22.95 33.68 -7.12
N GLY A 501 -23.45 34.91 -7.31
CA GLY A 501 -22.87 35.91 -8.21
C GLY A 501 -23.34 35.83 -9.68
N VAL A 502 -24.34 34.99 -9.99
CA VAL A 502 -24.96 34.87 -11.32
C VAL A 502 -26.38 35.43 -11.29
N ALA A 503 -26.72 36.28 -12.25
CA ALA A 503 -28.06 36.87 -12.35
C ALA A 503 -29.13 35.81 -12.70
N LEU A 504 -30.26 35.86 -11.98
CA LEU A 504 -31.38 34.93 -12.16
C LEU A 504 -32.36 35.37 -13.24
N ARG A 505 -33.06 34.39 -13.82
CA ARG A 505 -34.02 34.57 -14.92
C ARG A 505 -35.34 33.87 -14.64
N GLU A 506 -36.42 34.42 -15.16
CA GLU A 506 -37.71 33.72 -15.22
C GLU A 506 -37.71 32.69 -16.36
N ASN A 507 -38.22 31.48 -16.09
CA ASN A 507 -38.33 30.42 -17.10
C ASN A 507 -39.60 29.57 -16.87
N GLY A 508 -40.74 30.08 -17.34
CA GLY A 508 -42.06 29.44 -17.22
C GLY A 508 -42.23 28.09 -17.95
N ARG A 509 -41.14 27.48 -18.46
CA ARG A 509 -41.12 26.07 -18.90
C ARG A 509 -40.73 25.10 -17.77
N LEU A 510 -40.16 25.61 -16.68
CA LEU A 510 -39.84 24.83 -15.50
C LEU A 510 -41.05 24.79 -14.56
N VAL A 511 -41.23 23.65 -13.91
CA VAL A 511 -42.29 23.44 -12.90
C VAL A 511 -41.65 23.62 -11.53
N GLN A 512 -42.19 24.54 -10.74
CA GLN A 512 -41.77 24.72 -9.36
C GLN A 512 -42.33 23.57 -8.51
N ILE A 513 -41.47 22.95 -7.69
CA ILE A 513 -41.89 21.94 -6.72
C ILE A 513 -42.57 22.68 -5.56
N HIS A 514 -43.82 22.33 -5.25
CA HIS A 514 -44.56 22.96 -4.15
C HIS A 514 -44.06 22.43 -2.80
N ALA A 515 -43.17 23.16 -2.12
CA ALA A 515 -42.49 22.74 -0.89
C ALA A 515 -43.44 22.13 0.17
N GLY A 516 -44.53 22.81 0.51
CA GLY A 516 -45.52 22.31 1.49
C GLY A 516 -46.33 21.09 1.03
N GLN A 517 -46.29 20.71 -0.26
CA GLN A 517 -46.84 19.43 -0.75
C GLN A 517 -45.76 18.35 -0.67
N PHE A 518 -44.54 18.69 -1.11
CA PHE A 518 -43.37 17.82 -1.06
C PHE A 518 -43.10 17.29 0.36
N PHE A 519 -43.04 18.16 1.36
CA PHE A 519 -42.80 17.72 2.74
C PHE A 519 -43.98 16.97 3.37
N ARG A 520 -45.24 17.28 3.01
CA ARG A 520 -46.40 16.46 3.44
C ARG A 520 -46.34 15.05 2.86
N SER A 521 -46.11 14.92 1.55
CA SER A 521 -45.91 13.63 0.89
C SER A 521 -44.71 12.87 1.49
N MET A 522 -43.61 13.56 1.84
CA MET A 522 -42.48 12.95 2.55
C MET A 522 -42.88 12.37 3.91
N VAL A 523 -43.58 13.16 4.74
CA VAL A 523 -44.09 12.73 6.05
C VAL A 523 -45.05 11.54 5.92
N GLU A 524 -46.01 11.60 4.99
CA GLU A 524 -46.98 10.54 4.75
C GLU A 524 -46.32 9.23 4.30
N ASN A 525 -45.40 9.29 3.33
CA ASN A 525 -44.72 8.11 2.80
C ASN A 525 -43.70 7.52 3.80
N LEU A 526 -43.00 8.35 4.59
CA LEU A 526 -42.18 7.88 5.71
C LEU A 526 -43.04 7.14 6.75
N ARG A 527 -44.16 7.74 7.19
CA ARG A 527 -45.08 7.11 8.14
C ARG A 527 -45.58 5.75 7.63
N HIS A 528 -45.96 5.62 6.35
CA HIS A 528 -46.45 4.35 5.78
C HIS A 528 -45.37 3.29 5.53
N ARG A 529 -44.19 3.67 5.01
CA ARG A 529 -43.13 2.69 4.67
C ARG A 529 -42.38 2.19 5.90
N MET A 530 -42.31 3.00 6.97
CA MET A 530 -41.54 2.66 8.17
C MET A 530 -42.31 1.86 9.23
N THR A 531 -43.62 1.63 9.06
CA THR A 531 -44.42 0.69 9.88
C THR A 531 -44.49 -0.73 9.32
N SER A 532 -44.51 -0.92 8.00
CA SER A 532 -44.76 -2.24 7.38
C SER A 532 -43.53 -3.09 7.07
N THR A 533 -43.57 -4.38 7.45
CA THR A 533 -42.64 -5.45 7.05
C THR A 533 -43.05 -6.21 5.76
N THR A 534 -43.85 -5.62 4.87
CA THR A 534 -44.21 -6.24 3.57
C THR A 534 -43.20 -5.93 2.46
N SER A 535 -43.18 -6.76 1.40
CA SER A 535 -42.39 -6.51 0.19
C SER A 535 -42.74 -5.17 -0.49
N SER A 536 -41.75 -4.60 -1.18
CA SER A 536 -41.73 -3.25 -1.73
C SER A 536 -42.93 -2.89 -2.62
N HIS A 537 -43.41 -3.85 -3.41
CA HIS A 537 -44.54 -3.68 -4.34
C HIS A 537 -45.92 -3.59 -3.67
N VAL A 538 -46.04 -3.92 -2.38
CA VAL A 538 -47.32 -3.80 -1.67
C VAL A 538 -47.50 -2.35 -1.19
N SER A 539 -48.42 -1.62 -1.82
CA SER A 539 -48.88 -0.32 -1.32
C SER A 539 -49.79 -0.54 -0.11
N THR A 540 -49.45 0.04 1.04
CA THR A 540 -50.28 -0.06 2.26
C THR A 540 -51.58 0.76 2.16
N ARG A 541 -51.73 1.63 1.14
CA ARG A 541 -53.01 2.31 0.85
C ARG A 541 -54.12 1.36 0.36
N GLU A 542 -53.79 0.13 -0.05
CA GLU A 542 -54.75 -0.82 -0.65
C GLU A 542 -55.19 -1.95 0.29
N ILE A 543 -54.71 -2.00 1.53
CA ILE A 543 -54.99 -3.08 2.48
C ILE A 543 -55.33 -2.50 3.87
N PRO A 544 -56.47 -2.87 4.49
CA PRO A 544 -56.79 -2.41 5.84
C PRO A 544 -55.79 -2.96 6.88
N LEU A 545 -55.44 -2.14 7.87
CA LEU A 545 -54.44 -2.46 8.91
C LEU A 545 -54.85 -3.70 9.72
N HIS A 546 -54.31 -4.87 9.38
CA HIS A 546 -54.56 -6.12 10.11
C HIS A 546 -53.28 -6.95 10.29
N GLY A 547 -53.01 -7.32 11.54
CA GLY A 547 -52.21 -8.49 11.91
C GLY A 547 -50.69 -8.45 11.75
N ARG A 548 -50.08 -7.64 10.86
CA ARG A 548 -48.59 -7.53 10.77
C ARG A 548 -48.05 -6.22 11.32
N GLU A 549 -48.46 -5.07 10.77
CA GLU A 549 -48.04 -3.75 11.29
C GLU A 549 -48.37 -3.55 12.78
N ALA A 550 -49.48 -4.13 13.25
CA ALA A 550 -49.83 -4.14 14.67
C ALA A 550 -48.81 -4.92 15.53
N ARG A 551 -48.24 -6.01 15.02
CA ARG A 551 -47.14 -6.74 15.70
C ARG A 551 -45.82 -6.00 15.58
N ASP A 552 -45.52 -5.42 14.42
CA ASP A 552 -44.29 -4.65 14.21
C ASP A 552 -44.24 -3.42 15.14
N ASN A 553 -45.37 -2.71 15.27
CA ASN A 553 -45.52 -1.60 16.22
C ASN A 553 -45.52 -2.06 17.68
N GLN A 554 -46.22 -3.15 18.03
CA GLN A 554 -46.21 -3.68 19.41
C GLN A 554 -44.80 -4.08 19.83
N LEU A 555 -44.06 -4.78 18.97
CA LEU A 555 -42.67 -5.17 19.23
C LEU A 555 -41.76 -3.96 19.45
N ILE A 556 -41.97 -2.85 18.73
CA ILE A 556 -41.22 -1.61 18.97
C ILE A 556 -41.54 -1.02 20.36
N GLN A 557 -42.78 -1.17 20.86
CA GLN A 557 -43.12 -0.75 22.23
C GLN A 557 -42.54 -1.73 23.27
N ASP A 558 -42.69 -3.04 23.09
CA ASP A 558 -42.10 -4.06 23.98
C ASP A 558 -40.55 -3.88 24.06
N MET A 559 -39.89 -3.55 22.95
CA MET A 559 -38.46 -3.23 22.93
C MET A 559 -38.10 -1.89 23.59
N LYS A 560 -39.01 -0.91 23.63
CA LYS A 560 -38.81 0.35 24.40
C LYS A 560 -38.92 0.11 25.90
N VAL A 561 -39.86 -0.74 26.31
CA VAL A 561 -40.01 -1.20 27.70
C VAL A 561 -38.71 -1.88 28.19
N ILE A 562 -38.06 -2.70 27.37
CA ILE A 562 -36.79 -3.36 27.73
C ILE A 562 -35.57 -2.41 27.67
N HIS A 563 -35.61 -1.36 26.84
CA HIS A 563 -34.46 -0.49 26.58
C HIS A 563 -34.34 0.66 27.61
N PRO A 564 -33.30 0.70 28.47
CA PRO A 564 -33.25 1.62 29.63
C PRO A 564 -33.29 3.11 29.26
N GLY A 565 -32.70 3.49 28.12
CA GLY A 565 -32.77 4.85 27.58
C GLY A 565 -34.14 5.24 27.00
N SER A 566 -35.22 4.60 27.46
CA SER A 566 -36.64 4.90 27.17
C SER A 566 -37.53 4.72 28.41
N TRP A 567 -36.95 4.48 29.59
CA TRP A 567 -37.67 4.36 30.86
C TRP A 567 -38.11 5.73 31.39
N PRO A 568 -39.14 5.82 32.25
CA PRO A 568 -39.57 7.08 32.88
C PRO A 568 -38.46 7.66 33.78
N GLU A 569 -38.21 8.97 33.69
CA GLU A 569 -37.16 9.62 34.50
C GLU A 569 -37.63 9.97 35.93
N GLU A 570 -38.94 10.15 36.15
CA GLU A 570 -39.47 10.73 37.40
C GLU A 570 -40.07 9.70 38.38
N GLU A 571 -40.55 8.54 37.92
CA GLU A 571 -41.03 7.44 38.76
C GLU A 571 -40.70 6.09 38.09
N LEU A 572 -39.60 5.46 38.53
CA LEU A 572 -39.11 4.19 38.01
C LEU A 572 -39.40 3.08 39.04
N ASP A 573 -40.47 2.31 38.80
CA ASP A 573 -40.76 1.10 39.59
C ASP A 573 -39.61 0.08 39.40
N VAL A 574 -39.26 -0.63 40.46
CA VAL A 574 -38.32 -1.76 40.41
C VAL A 574 -38.90 -2.96 39.65
N GLN A 575 -40.21 -2.96 39.39
CA GLN A 575 -40.91 -3.92 38.52
C GLN A 575 -41.20 -3.37 37.11
N TYR A 576 -40.71 -2.16 36.77
CA TYR A 576 -40.94 -1.57 35.45
C TYR A 576 -40.33 -2.45 34.34
N GLY A 577 -41.20 -3.01 33.49
CA GLY A 577 -40.88 -4.00 32.49
C GLY A 577 -41.51 -5.37 32.73
N ASP A 578 -41.69 -5.78 33.98
CA ASP A 578 -42.37 -7.05 34.32
C ASP A 578 -43.90 -6.93 34.15
N VAL A 579 -44.45 -5.71 34.25
CA VAL A 579 -45.88 -5.42 34.13
C VAL A 579 -46.23 -4.88 32.73
N GLU A 580 -45.34 -4.10 32.13
CA GLU A 580 -45.55 -3.40 30.85
C GLU A 580 -45.27 -4.28 29.62
N ALA A 581 -44.45 -5.33 29.74
CA ALA A 581 -44.15 -6.22 28.62
C ALA A 581 -45.36 -7.12 28.29
N SER A 582 -45.99 -6.89 27.13
CA SER A 582 -47.14 -7.68 26.66
C SER A 582 -46.82 -9.15 26.32
N PHE A 583 -45.54 -9.54 26.44
CA PHE A 583 -44.98 -10.72 25.83
C PHE A 583 -44.92 -11.90 26.80
N ASN A 584 -45.76 -12.91 26.57
CA ASN A 584 -45.61 -14.22 27.22
C ASN A 584 -44.30 -14.87 26.74
N LEU A 585 -43.24 -14.74 27.54
CA LEU A 585 -41.97 -15.45 27.34
C LEU A 585 -42.25 -16.96 27.12
N PRO A 586 -41.63 -17.60 26.10
CA PRO A 586 -41.78 -19.03 25.90
C PRO A 586 -41.39 -19.80 27.17
N LYS A 587 -42.17 -20.82 27.56
CA LYS A 587 -41.97 -21.64 28.78
C LYS A 587 -40.70 -22.51 28.79
N ALA A 588 -39.70 -22.15 27.99
CA ALA A 588 -38.49 -22.92 27.70
C ALA A 588 -37.19 -22.21 28.12
N VAL A 589 -37.24 -21.32 29.12
CA VAL A 589 -36.08 -21.08 30.00
C VAL A 589 -36.57 -21.13 31.45
N LYS A 590 -36.12 -22.14 32.21
CA LYS A 590 -36.08 -22.01 33.67
C LYS A 590 -34.92 -21.07 34.00
N PHE A 591 -35.19 -19.78 33.96
CA PHE A 591 -34.27 -18.79 34.51
C PHE A 591 -34.51 -18.80 36.02
N ASP A 592 -33.89 -19.75 36.74
CA ASP A 592 -33.69 -19.58 38.17
C ASP A 592 -32.80 -18.35 38.31
N PRO A 593 -33.28 -17.21 38.86
CA PRO A 593 -32.48 -16.02 38.98
C PRO A 593 -31.41 -16.30 40.02
N HIS A 594 -30.20 -16.63 39.54
CA HIS A 594 -29.05 -16.81 40.41
C HIS A 594 -28.64 -15.43 40.94
N MET A 595 -29.34 -14.98 41.99
CA MET A 595 -28.86 -13.91 42.85
C MET A 595 -27.40 -14.25 43.19
N PRO A 596 -26.42 -13.44 42.77
CA PRO A 596 -25.06 -13.64 43.23
C PRO A 596 -25.09 -13.35 44.72
N GLN A 597 -25.08 -14.39 45.55
CA GLN A 597 -24.85 -14.23 46.98
C GLN A 597 -23.41 -13.76 47.13
N VAL A 598 -23.22 -12.45 47.20
CA VAL A 598 -21.93 -11.78 47.43
C VAL A 598 -21.52 -12.04 48.88
N ASN A 599 -21.11 -13.27 49.14
CA ASN A 599 -20.60 -13.70 50.42
C ASN A 599 -19.18 -13.14 50.55
N LEU A 600 -19.05 -12.08 51.36
CA LEU A 600 -17.87 -11.22 51.45
C LEU A 600 -16.72 -11.90 52.23
N ASP A 601 -16.12 -12.95 51.66
CA ASP A 601 -15.07 -13.72 52.33
C ASP A 601 -13.70 -13.01 52.37
N SER A 602 -13.64 -12.03 53.28
CA SER A 602 -12.63 -11.75 54.31
C SER A 602 -11.13 -11.60 53.97
N LYS A 603 -10.62 -12.02 52.81
CA LYS A 603 -9.18 -12.05 52.52
C LYS A 603 -8.72 -11.11 51.41
N LYS A 604 -9.36 -11.12 50.23
CA LYS A 604 -8.95 -10.22 49.11
C LYS A 604 -9.31 -8.75 49.35
N VAL A 605 -10.51 -8.48 49.89
CA VAL A 605 -10.96 -7.10 50.17
C VAL A 605 -10.08 -6.43 51.23
N THR A 606 -9.82 -7.14 52.32
CA THR A 606 -8.96 -6.71 53.43
C THR A 606 -7.52 -6.42 52.99
N ALA A 607 -6.95 -7.26 52.12
CA ALA A 607 -5.62 -7.02 51.53
C ALA A 607 -5.60 -5.77 50.62
N SER A 608 -6.67 -5.52 49.86
CA SER A 608 -6.79 -4.33 49.00
C SER A 608 -6.93 -3.04 49.83
N GLN A 609 -7.73 -3.06 50.90
CA GLN A 609 -7.81 -1.96 51.87
C GLN A 609 -6.48 -1.70 52.58
N ALA A 610 -5.76 -2.75 53.01
CA ALA A 610 -4.44 -2.61 53.62
C ALA A 610 -3.42 -2.00 52.65
N CYS A 611 -3.43 -2.42 51.38
CA CYS A 611 -2.59 -1.85 50.33
C CYS A 611 -2.91 -0.35 50.07
N SER A 612 -4.20 0.00 50.00
CA SER A 612 -4.66 1.38 49.85
C SER A 612 -4.24 2.27 51.04
N ALA A 613 -4.36 1.76 52.27
CA ALA A 613 -3.93 2.46 53.48
C ALA A 613 -2.40 2.67 53.51
N ALA A 614 -1.61 1.64 53.19
CA ALA A 614 -0.15 1.71 53.12
C ALA A 614 0.32 2.69 52.03
N LEU A 615 -0.30 2.66 50.84
CA LEU A 615 -0.01 3.60 49.76
C LEU A 615 -0.34 5.04 50.15
N LYS A 616 -1.49 5.26 50.80
CA LYS A 616 -1.91 6.59 51.31
C LYS A 616 -0.95 7.12 52.38
N GLN A 617 -0.46 6.26 53.26
CA GLN A 617 0.55 6.62 54.26
C GLN A 617 1.90 6.94 53.61
N HIS A 618 2.39 6.10 52.69
CA HIS A 618 3.65 6.32 51.96
C HIS A 618 3.65 7.64 51.17
N LEU A 619 2.54 7.95 50.48
CA LEU A 619 2.34 9.24 49.81
C LEU A 619 2.30 10.41 50.79
N ALA A 620 1.69 10.25 51.97
CA ALA A 620 1.70 11.27 53.02
C ALA A 620 3.09 11.50 53.63
N GLU A 621 3.93 10.46 53.75
CA GLU A 621 5.34 10.60 54.14
C GLU A 621 6.15 11.37 53.07
N ILE A 622 6.00 11.03 51.78
CA ILE A 622 6.69 11.72 50.67
C ILE A 622 6.27 13.20 50.61
N LEU A 623 4.98 13.50 50.77
CA LEU A 623 4.45 14.86 50.71
C LEU A 623 4.80 15.73 51.95
N LYS A 624 5.26 15.14 53.06
CA LYS A 624 5.81 15.87 54.22
C LYS A 624 7.26 16.36 54.01
N GLN A 625 8.03 15.77 53.09
CA GLN A 625 9.42 16.16 52.87
C GLN A 625 9.55 17.42 51.97
N PRO A 626 10.65 18.20 52.08
CA PRO A 626 10.96 19.27 51.14
C PRO A 626 10.99 18.80 49.68
N VAL A 627 10.73 19.71 48.73
CA VAL A 627 10.54 19.38 47.30
C VAL A 627 11.78 18.71 46.70
N GLU A 628 12.95 19.15 47.15
CA GLU A 628 14.27 18.71 46.73
C GLU A 628 14.53 17.24 47.08
N ALA A 629 14.01 16.76 48.21
CA ALA A 629 14.18 15.39 48.69
C ALA A 629 13.29 14.38 47.93
N ARG A 630 12.11 14.80 47.47
CA ARG A 630 11.13 13.94 46.77
C ARG A 630 11.67 13.34 45.47
N LEU A 631 12.61 14.03 44.81
CA LEU A 631 13.23 13.60 43.56
C LEU A 631 14.22 12.42 43.73
N LEU A 632 14.70 12.16 44.95
CA LEU A 632 15.58 11.03 45.24
C LEU A 632 14.79 9.73 45.48
N THR A 633 13.56 9.83 45.99
CA THR A 633 12.69 8.67 46.29
C THR A 633 12.04 8.05 45.04
N LEU A 634 12.11 8.71 43.88
CA LEU A 634 11.38 8.33 42.66
C LEU A 634 12.27 7.87 41.50
N LYS A 635 13.57 7.64 41.73
CA LYS A 635 14.46 7.02 40.73
C LYS A 635 14.62 5.52 40.98
N PRO A 636 14.44 4.65 39.96
CA PRO A 636 14.81 3.24 40.08
C PRO A 636 16.33 3.09 40.10
N GLU A 637 16.86 2.18 40.93
CA GLU A 637 18.28 1.80 40.85
C GLU A 637 18.59 1.14 39.50
N GLN A 638 19.55 1.69 38.77
CA GLN A 638 20.28 0.96 37.73
C GLN A 638 21.69 0.62 38.22
N ASP A 639 22.16 -0.55 37.77
CA ASP A 639 23.52 -1.08 37.86
C ASP A 639 24.08 -1.35 39.28
N ARG A 640 24.02 -2.63 39.69
CA ARG A 640 24.96 -3.22 40.67
C ARG A 640 25.49 -4.55 40.13
N ARG A 641 26.71 -4.53 39.59
CA ARG A 641 27.52 -5.74 39.40
C ARG A 641 28.01 -6.25 40.76
N PRO A 642 28.13 -7.57 40.99
CA PRO A 642 28.70 -8.10 42.22
C PRO A 642 30.23 -7.89 42.27
N PRO A 643 30.80 -7.45 43.42
CA PRO A 643 32.24 -7.38 43.62
C PRO A 643 32.84 -8.75 43.98
N HIS A 644 34.16 -8.88 43.83
CA HIS A 644 34.92 -10.12 44.01
C HIS A 644 35.59 -10.21 45.40
N ASN A 645 35.95 -11.45 45.78
CA ASN A 645 36.97 -11.86 46.76
C ASN A 645 36.69 -11.79 48.29
N ALA A 646 36.61 -12.99 48.89
CA ALA A 646 37.28 -13.34 50.15
C ALA A 646 37.87 -14.78 50.00
N PRO A 647 38.90 -15.22 50.77
CA PRO A 647 39.86 -16.21 50.27
C PRO A 647 39.79 -17.62 50.87
N GLY A 648 40.40 -18.58 50.15
CA GLY A 648 40.66 -19.96 50.57
C GLY A 648 39.73 -20.99 49.91
N GLY A 649 40.20 -22.06 49.25
CA GLY A 649 41.56 -22.41 48.84
C GLY A 649 41.88 -23.90 49.00
N TYR A 650 41.99 -24.65 47.89
CA TYR A 650 42.67 -25.95 47.82
C TYR A 650 43.11 -26.23 46.36
N LYS A 651 44.11 -27.11 46.16
CA LYS A 651 44.68 -27.41 44.82
C LYS A 651 43.84 -28.44 44.04
N PRO A 652 43.88 -28.41 42.69
CA PRO A 652 43.20 -29.39 41.84
C PRO A 652 43.90 -30.76 41.86
N ASN A 653 43.16 -31.80 41.48
CA ASN A 653 43.72 -33.09 41.07
C ASN A 653 43.14 -33.49 39.69
N MET A 654 43.87 -34.31 38.93
CA MET A 654 43.54 -34.70 37.56
C MET A 654 42.68 -35.97 37.46
N LYS A 655 42.16 -36.22 36.25
CA LYS A 655 41.47 -37.43 35.77
C LYS A 655 40.02 -37.55 36.26
N GLY A 656 39.08 -38.10 35.48
CA GLY A 656 39.16 -38.60 34.11
C GLY A 656 37.98 -39.53 33.79
N ASN A 657 37.72 -39.79 32.50
CA ASN A 657 36.79 -40.78 31.91
C ASN A 657 35.50 -41.12 32.70
N GLN A 658 34.35 -40.76 32.13
CA GLN A 658 33.62 -41.68 31.24
C GLN A 658 32.74 -40.90 30.25
#